data_AF-A2QWJ2-F1
#
_entry.id   AF-A2QWJ2-F1
#
_cell.length_a   1.000
_cell.length_b   1.000
_cell.length_c   1.000
_cell.angle_alpha   90.00
_cell.angle_beta   90.00
_cell.angle_gamma   90.00
#
_symmetry.space_group_name_H-M   'P 1'
#
loop_
_entity.id
_entity.type
_entity.pdbx_description
1 polymer ?
#
loop_
_entity_poly.entity_id
_entity_poly.type
_entity_poly.pdbx_seq_one_letter_code
_entity_poly.pdbx_strand_id
1 'polypeptide(L)'
;MASPTNPRNFSPHGSRSQMMQVPPPNCRMTSSPWTAMYLVSPPLPRGVTAVQFNITSHDQGWCSNPSDGIWSWFDVSILGSLREDEIPAFSDLSDPSYLKPKPDDFGQVLQDRGLYFKDIHRENQATPGITKPVTKNKINRSWKQQVITWRLEDGGEEASFLSILEEGDRLVIWARAQFAGWINFVKEVEIMVSIDEDLAQPALPLPASANDSGTFHKETTIPCHAHGAKGGPSHNEVDNDIFGASQSFHSNLDDKRYLDRLNQQLTQYEAVLDDLPVDHATRPNVLNLIGLLLEFRHSLTGSIADIGRSIAYLQLAVLLRPDEPTFRQNYVRALGDRGKRASHGSDLNVASDELKSALASPHWSESQRMDLAHILIPAYLMRHENTQDKRDLERACDIIHELNGISRIDPYTEAKYLDSQQLLTSMRHGDLDRSLKSMGHDIKQEELLQREHLDMVISTTEKALLNIPQNDPRHADLLELLTLRYYRLYCHTSELNHLDSAISHAENALSLSHSKTPSATLSPRMHLTICRMDRWYRKHDIADLHEAASHNWAAICAAPPFDVLRTTLLVNACKILDAQYSVTKNIDFLEIGIARLESLRNDFSERLHGGFKFYYFYGLGKLYETKFGVTRTLQDMEQTINLVERAVASIPKGTPPKAEMTLKLGSLYLSKHVLTKNIEDVRTGYTQLAESCIASDASPLTRVRGASEIIHIFTHTGQWKDACYFAEWFLPSLAHASGREVERDDQIYINRQVRGLGSLIFTAICRLGFPVQAVLKLEFARGRIMGHLIDAQSDISSLKTVEPKLAEEYESLRRRAFNNSLDSAYQDMQQSQSRHDYFRDLEECEKRIRQVTGFQDFLQPLDWTDLPGIVQAGPIVIVNSTCVSTDAILITHLGARTLNLPDMATKAPPEYRQLYSRYGHTQAGDGCHLDVRDIECELSPEDLTHELLSWLWYTCVKLCLDALASDGVLASGDKLSRVWWIGAGIASALPFHAAGDYSNGLPNNGDSCLDRVISSYTPTIKALCNARQRASEALPRTHDTSSLLAVTMPETPGHDALYGVRQEIKGIIQSAGHALQIKEMQGPSTADVLSHLENNTTEMIHFACHGYSDPVNPLDSHLVLQKHGQQEGDPSSTVLVPDQLKLSALLDTKTISRACIAYLSACSTAEGKDQSLRDEALSIANGFLVAGFSHVIGSLWAADDEVCVDMAASFYKALVSRRVAADSGDFNRAVAEAVRDATLETRRKYAHNPAAWALYVHMGA
;
A
#
# COMPACT_ATOMS: atom_id res chain seq x y z
N MET A 1 -31.04 61.67 -35.24
CA MET A 1 -30.75 61.53 -33.80
C MET A 1 -31.93 60.86 -33.15
N ALA A 2 -31.75 59.64 -32.65
CA ALA A 2 -32.58 58.97 -31.66
C ALA A 2 -31.75 57.78 -31.14
N SER A 3 -31.51 57.72 -29.83
CA SER A 3 -30.77 56.63 -29.18
C SER A 3 -31.72 55.50 -28.76
N PRO A 4 -31.25 54.26 -28.81
CA PRO A 4 -31.25 53.39 -27.62
C PRO A 4 -29.93 52.58 -27.51
N THR A 5 -29.48 52.08 -26.36
CA THR A 5 -29.97 52.11 -24.96
C THR A 5 -28.74 51.99 -24.03
N ASN A 6 -28.81 52.49 -22.79
CA ASN A 6 -27.73 52.32 -21.80
C ASN A 6 -27.50 50.82 -21.48
N PRO A 7 -26.25 50.36 -21.31
CA PRO A 7 -26.00 49.14 -20.57
C PRO A 7 -26.36 49.42 -19.10
N ARG A 8 -27.54 48.99 -18.66
CA ARG A 8 -27.92 49.08 -17.25
C ARG A 8 -26.90 48.27 -16.41
N ASN A 9 -26.29 48.92 -15.43
CA ASN A 9 -25.30 48.26 -14.57
C ASN A 9 -26.00 47.24 -13.67
N PHE A 10 -25.49 46.01 -13.64
CA PHE A 10 -25.90 44.98 -12.69
C PHE A 10 -25.06 45.11 -11.42
N SER A 11 -25.71 45.25 -10.26
CA SER A 11 -25.06 45.24 -8.95
C SER A 11 -25.21 43.88 -8.26
N PRO A 12 -24.17 43.37 -7.58
CA PRO A 12 -24.26 42.13 -6.82
C PRO A 12 -25.22 42.31 -5.65
N HIS A 13 -26.23 41.46 -5.57
CA HIS A 13 -27.28 41.53 -4.54
C HIS A 13 -27.21 40.38 -3.55
N GLY A 14 -26.71 39.22 -3.95
CA GLY A 14 -26.39 38.13 -3.02
C GLY A 14 -25.56 37.04 -3.66
N SER A 15 -24.60 36.48 -2.92
CA SER A 15 -23.73 35.40 -3.41
C SER A 15 -23.43 34.37 -2.31
N ARG A 16 -23.12 33.14 -2.74
CA ARG A 16 -22.62 32.05 -1.90
C ARG A 16 -21.63 31.23 -2.71
N SER A 17 -20.40 31.11 -2.19
CA SER A 17 -19.26 30.43 -2.82
C SER A 17 -18.82 29.18 -2.03
N GLN A 18 -19.80 28.46 -1.47
CA GLN A 18 -19.57 27.26 -0.65
C GLN A 18 -19.91 26.00 -1.47
N MET A 19 -18.95 25.08 -1.60
CA MET A 19 -19.17 23.87 -2.39
C MET A 19 -20.22 22.95 -1.74
N MET A 20 -21.19 22.49 -2.53
CA MET A 20 -22.28 21.61 -2.12
C MET A 20 -22.42 20.43 -3.08
N GLN A 21 -22.78 19.27 -2.53
CA GLN A 21 -23.27 18.11 -3.27
C GLN A 21 -24.76 17.94 -2.98
N VAL A 22 -25.58 17.79 -4.02
CA VAL A 22 -27.02 17.50 -3.91
C VAL A 22 -27.31 16.16 -4.59
N PRO A 23 -27.65 15.08 -3.84
CA PRO A 23 -27.71 14.99 -2.38
C PRO A 23 -26.31 14.96 -1.70
N PRO A 24 -26.20 15.20 -0.38
CA PRO A 24 -24.94 15.08 0.34
C PRO A 24 -24.52 13.62 0.59
N PRO A 25 -23.22 13.35 0.87
CA PRO A 25 -22.67 11.99 0.98
C PRO A 25 -23.33 11.08 2.03
N ASN A 26 -23.87 11.65 3.10
CA ASN A 26 -24.37 10.89 4.26
C ASN A 26 -25.88 10.56 4.18
N CYS A 27 -26.57 10.91 3.08
CA CYS A 27 -28.01 10.70 2.95
C CYS A 27 -28.35 9.30 2.41
N ARG A 28 -29.19 8.54 3.13
CA ARG A 28 -29.69 7.24 2.64
C ARG A 28 -30.53 7.43 1.37
N MET A 29 -30.28 6.59 0.38
CA MET A 29 -30.90 6.67 -0.95
C MET A 29 -32.43 6.49 -0.86
N THR A 30 -33.18 7.52 -1.26
CA THR A 30 -34.64 7.46 -1.44
C THR A 30 -34.99 7.75 -2.90
N SER A 31 -36.10 7.19 -3.39
CA SER A 31 -36.52 7.28 -4.80
C SER A 31 -37.08 8.66 -5.23
N SER A 32 -37.00 9.67 -4.37
CA SER A 32 -37.50 11.02 -4.62
C SER A 32 -36.40 11.96 -5.13
N PRO A 33 -36.74 13.00 -5.92
CA PRO A 33 -35.79 14.06 -6.26
C PRO A 33 -35.33 14.79 -5.00
N TRP A 34 -34.12 15.35 -5.02
CA TRP A 34 -33.55 16.12 -3.91
C TRP A 34 -33.58 17.61 -4.26
N THR A 35 -34.01 18.44 -3.29
CA THR A 35 -34.02 19.90 -3.38
C THR A 35 -33.31 20.49 -2.18
N ALA A 36 -32.29 21.32 -2.45
CA ALA A 36 -31.53 22.06 -1.45
C ALA A 36 -31.71 23.57 -1.64
N MET A 37 -31.88 24.31 -0.53
CA MET A 37 -31.93 25.77 -0.55
C MET A 37 -30.51 26.34 -0.54
N TYR A 38 -29.97 26.67 -1.71
CA TYR A 38 -28.55 27.03 -1.83
C TYR A 38 -28.28 28.48 -1.42
N LEU A 39 -29.05 29.43 -1.96
CA LEU A 39 -28.89 30.87 -1.72
C LEU A 39 -30.25 31.53 -1.51
N VAL A 40 -30.35 32.43 -0.52
CA VAL A 40 -31.47 33.34 -0.27
C VAL A 40 -30.92 34.76 -0.31
N SER A 41 -31.54 35.65 -1.09
CA SER A 41 -31.06 37.03 -1.21
C SER A 41 -31.39 37.89 0.04
N PRO A 42 -30.66 38.99 0.26
CA PRO A 42 -31.16 40.16 0.98
C PRO A 42 -32.47 40.68 0.35
N PRO A 43 -33.23 41.54 1.06
CA PRO A 43 -34.43 42.19 0.52
C PRO A 43 -34.10 42.93 -0.79
N LEU A 44 -34.96 42.79 -1.80
CA LEU A 44 -34.79 43.44 -3.09
C LEU A 44 -35.11 44.94 -2.98
N PRO A 45 -34.32 45.81 -3.67
CA PRO A 45 -34.64 47.22 -3.79
C PRO A 45 -35.89 47.42 -4.66
N ARG A 46 -36.56 48.57 -4.51
CA ARG A 46 -37.67 48.94 -5.39
C ARG A 46 -37.23 49.05 -6.85
N GLY A 47 -38.10 48.60 -7.76
CA GLY A 47 -37.95 48.87 -9.20
C GLY A 47 -36.91 48.00 -9.91
N VAL A 48 -36.71 46.75 -9.50
CA VAL A 48 -35.88 45.77 -10.23
C VAL A 48 -36.44 45.57 -11.66
N THR A 49 -35.62 45.86 -12.66
CA THR A 49 -35.96 45.73 -14.09
C THR A 49 -35.25 44.57 -14.79
N ALA A 50 -34.17 44.07 -14.21
CA ALA A 50 -33.50 42.85 -14.66
C ALA A 50 -32.80 42.12 -13.51
N VAL A 51 -32.67 40.80 -13.65
CA VAL A 51 -31.94 39.92 -12.71
C VAL A 51 -31.02 39.02 -13.52
N GLN A 52 -29.79 38.83 -13.03
CA GLN A 52 -28.80 37.92 -13.60
C GLN A 52 -28.36 36.90 -12.56
N PHE A 53 -28.35 35.62 -12.96
CA PHE A 53 -27.92 34.49 -12.16
C PHE A 53 -26.60 33.95 -12.71
N ASN A 54 -25.55 34.01 -11.89
CA ASN A 54 -24.23 33.45 -12.17
C ASN A 54 -24.11 32.14 -11.38
N ILE A 55 -24.19 30.99 -12.05
CA ILE A 55 -24.22 29.67 -11.41
C ILE A 55 -23.01 28.85 -11.89
N THR A 56 -22.17 28.39 -10.96
CA THR A 56 -21.02 27.52 -11.26
C THR A 56 -21.25 26.11 -10.71
N SER A 57 -21.52 25.15 -11.59
CA SER A 57 -21.87 23.77 -11.23
C SER A 57 -21.34 22.73 -12.23
N HIS A 58 -21.36 21.45 -11.83
CA HIS A 58 -21.19 20.30 -12.73
C HIS A 58 -21.99 19.09 -12.23
N ASP A 59 -22.12 18.07 -13.07
CA ASP A 59 -22.72 16.77 -12.69
C ASP A 59 -21.61 15.74 -12.39
N GLN A 60 -21.96 14.62 -11.76
CA GLN A 60 -21.08 13.43 -11.71
C GLN A 60 -20.65 12.89 -13.10
N GLY A 61 -21.33 13.32 -14.16
CA GLY A 61 -20.83 13.28 -15.53
C GLY A 61 -20.73 11.91 -16.20
N TRP A 62 -21.43 10.90 -15.68
CA TRP A 62 -21.67 9.64 -16.38
C TRP A 62 -23.08 9.13 -16.09
N CYS A 63 -23.74 8.57 -17.11
CA CYS A 63 -25.05 7.93 -17.06
C CYS A 63 -25.06 6.76 -18.06
N SER A 64 -25.76 5.68 -17.75
CA SER A 64 -25.93 4.53 -18.66
C SER A 64 -26.82 4.82 -19.87
N ASN A 65 -27.75 5.79 -19.77
CA ASN A 65 -28.57 6.23 -20.90
C ASN A 65 -28.63 7.78 -21.00
N PRO A 66 -27.84 8.43 -21.87
CA PRO A 66 -27.84 9.89 -22.02
C PRO A 66 -29.15 10.52 -22.51
N SER A 67 -30.13 9.72 -22.95
CA SER A 67 -31.36 10.20 -23.59
C SER A 67 -32.53 10.51 -22.64
N ASP A 68 -32.48 10.06 -21.38
CA ASP A 68 -33.61 10.13 -20.42
C ASP A 68 -33.84 11.49 -19.71
N GLY A 69 -33.19 12.57 -20.19
CA GLY A 69 -33.56 13.94 -19.81
C GLY A 69 -32.68 14.64 -18.78
N ILE A 70 -33.30 15.44 -17.90
CA ILE A 70 -32.63 16.52 -17.14
C ILE A 70 -32.39 16.09 -15.69
N TRP A 71 -31.20 15.55 -15.45
CA TRP A 71 -30.82 14.95 -14.17
C TRP A 71 -30.59 15.94 -13.02
N SER A 72 -30.14 17.16 -13.33
CA SER A 72 -29.97 18.23 -12.35
C SER A 72 -30.21 19.62 -12.94
N TRP A 73 -30.76 20.52 -12.11
CA TRP A 73 -31.15 21.87 -12.51
C TRP A 73 -31.27 22.81 -11.32
N PHE A 74 -31.51 24.09 -11.63
CA PHE A 74 -31.76 25.14 -10.66
C PHE A 74 -33.11 25.78 -10.90
N ASP A 75 -33.89 25.94 -9.83
CA ASP A 75 -35.15 26.69 -9.81
C ASP A 75 -34.98 27.95 -8.95
N VAL A 76 -35.76 29.00 -9.23
CA VAL A 76 -35.87 30.21 -8.39
C VAL A 76 -37.29 30.38 -7.83
N SER A 77 -37.41 30.88 -6.61
CA SER A 77 -38.67 31.30 -5.98
C SER A 77 -38.60 32.74 -5.49
N ILE A 78 -39.76 33.38 -5.36
CA ILE A 78 -39.94 34.67 -4.70
C ILE A 78 -40.50 34.40 -3.30
N LEU A 79 -39.82 34.92 -2.27
CA LEU A 79 -40.33 34.94 -0.90
C LEU A 79 -40.71 36.36 -0.50
N GLY A 80 -41.98 36.54 -0.15
CA GLY A 80 -42.44 37.70 0.58
C GLY A 80 -42.08 37.58 2.06
N SER A 81 -41.94 38.72 2.74
CA SER A 81 -41.64 38.76 4.18
C SER A 81 -42.77 39.39 4.99
N LEU A 82 -42.94 38.92 6.21
CA LEU A 82 -43.80 39.51 7.25
C LEU A 82 -43.00 40.40 8.22
N ARG A 83 -41.68 40.53 8.02
CA ARG A 83 -40.74 41.34 8.83
C ARG A 83 -39.66 41.94 7.93
N GLU A 84 -39.37 43.23 8.06
CA GLU A 84 -38.54 43.94 7.06
C GLU A 84 -37.03 43.64 7.19
N ASP A 85 -36.49 43.43 8.41
CA ASP A 85 -35.05 43.66 8.67
C ASP A 85 -34.12 42.44 8.91
N GLU A 86 -34.60 41.19 9.06
CA GLU A 86 -33.71 40.05 9.36
C GLU A 86 -33.37 39.20 8.12
N ILE A 87 -32.07 39.01 7.83
CA ILE A 87 -31.60 38.01 6.86
C ILE A 87 -31.50 36.65 7.59
N PRO A 88 -32.29 35.62 7.23
CA PRO A 88 -32.18 34.34 7.89
C PRO A 88 -30.91 33.62 7.42
N ALA A 89 -29.98 33.35 8.36
CA ALA A 89 -28.79 32.58 8.05
C ALA A 89 -29.12 31.08 7.84
N PHE A 90 -28.50 30.47 6.82
CA PHE A 90 -28.58 29.05 6.49
C PHE A 90 -27.16 28.48 6.39
N SER A 91 -26.50 28.37 7.54
CA SER A 91 -25.05 28.16 7.67
C SER A 91 -24.57 26.73 7.39
N ASP A 92 -25.42 25.72 7.63
CA ASP A 92 -25.10 24.32 7.36
C ASP A 92 -26.13 23.73 6.39
N LEU A 93 -25.62 23.20 5.26
CA LEU A 93 -26.39 22.56 4.19
C LEU A 93 -26.33 21.02 4.27
N SER A 94 -25.58 20.48 5.22
CA SER A 94 -25.57 19.04 5.57
C SER A 94 -26.63 18.68 6.62
N ASP A 95 -27.20 19.68 7.29
CA ASP A 95 -28.36 19.54 8.17
C ASP A 95 -29.57 18.98 7.37
N PRO A 96 -30.09 17.78 7.73
CA PRO A 96 -31.20 17.14 7.03
C PRO A 96 -32.50 17.97 7.00
N SER A 97 -32.64 19.00 7.86
CA SER A 97 -33.80 19.87 7.87
C SER A 97 -33.91 20.77 6.62
N TYR A 98 -32.78 21.10 5.97
CA TYR A 98 -32.72 21.93 4.75
C TYR A 98 -32.64 21.13 3.43
N LEU A 99 -32.95 19.82 3.49
CA LEU A 99 -33.09 18.94 2.33
C LEU A 99 -34.52 18.42 2.27
N LYS A 100 -35.24 18.70 1.18
CA LYS A 100 -36.61 18.20 0.95
C LYS A 100 -36.79 17.68 -0.46
N PRO A 101 -37.85 16.88 -0.73
CA PRO A 101 -38.18 16.47 -2.09
C PRO A 101 -38.47 17.63 -3.05
N LYS A 102 -39.19 18.67 -2.60
CA LYS A 102 -39.56 19.84 -3.40
C LYS A 102 -39.54 21.14 -2.59
N PRO A 103 -39.44 22.32 -3.23
CA PRO A 103 -39.47 23.62 -2.55
C PRO A 103 -40.68 23.85 -1.63
N ASP A 104 -41.86 23.31 -1.98
CA ASP A 104 -43.09 23.48 -1.19
C ASP A 104 -42.95 22.97 0.25
N ASP A 105 -42.16 21.91 0.44
CA ASP A 105 -41.96 21.23 1.73
C ASP A 105 -41.11 22.07 2.70
N PHE A 106 -40.52 23.18 2.25
CA PHE A 106 -39.85 24.18 3.08
C PHE A 106 -40.84 25.20 3.68
N GLY A 107 -42.12 25.18 3.28
CA GLY A 107 -43.12 26.19 3.66
C GLY A 107 -43.18 26.48 5.16
N GLN A 108 -43.16 25.45 6.02
CA GLN A 108 -43.16 25.64 7.48
C GLN A 108 -41.87 26.31 7.99
N VAL A 109 -40.70 25.85 7.52
CA VAL A 109 -39.38 26.40 7.90
C VAL A 109 -39.24 27.86 7.52
N LEU A 110 -39.89 28.28 6.43
CA LEU A 110 -39.95 29.66 5.97
C LEU A 110 -40.96 30.47 6.80
N GLN A 111 -42.16 29.94 7.07
CA GLN A 111 -43.18 30.59 7.89
C GLN A 111 -42.73 30.83 9.33
N ASP A 112 -42.02 29.87 9.94
CA ASP A 112 -41.42 30.00 11.28
C ASP A 112 -40.39 31.15 11.34
N ARG A 113 -39.79 31.51 10.19
CA ARG A 113 -38.87 32.64 10.00
C ARG A 113 -39.57 33.89 9.45
N GLY A 114 -40.90 33.91 9.36
CA GLY A 114 -41.70 35.04 8.89
C GLY A 114 -41.71 35.24 7.37
N LEU A 115 -41.32 34.23 6.58
CA LEU A 115 -41.29 34.26 5.12
C LEU A 115 -42.39 33.37 4.52
N TYR A 116 -42.91 33.74 3.34
CA TYR A 116 -43.89 32.94 2.60
C TYR A 116 -43.62 32.98 1.10
N PHE A 117 -43.97 31.91 0.39
CA PHE A 117 -43.90 31.87 -1.07
C PHE A 117 -44.93 32.79 -1.71
N LYS A 118 -44.51 33.60 -2.69
CA LYS A 118 -45.43 34.27 -3.61
C LYS A 118 -45.81 33.34 -4.77
N ASP A 119 -47.06 33.45 -5.22
CA ASP A 119 -47.58 32.72 -6.37
C ASP A 119 -46.98 33.24 -7.68
N ILE A 120 -46.44 32.33 -8.50
CA ILE A 120 -45.89 32.61 -9.82
C ILE A 120 -46.84 32.00 -10.85
N HIS A 121 -47.45 32.85 -11.69
CA HIS A 121 -48.25 32.39 -12.82
C HIS A 121 -47.35 31.83 -13.92
N ARG A 122 -47.76 30.70 -14.51
CA ARG A 122 -47.12 30.04 -15.66
C ARG A 122 -48.14 29.91 -16.77
N GLU A 123 -47.72 30.11 -18.02
CA GLU A 123 -48.64 29.94 -19.14
C GLU A 123 -48.98 28.45 -19.32
N ASN A 124 -50.27 28.13 -19.46
CA ASN A 124 -50.82 26.77 -19.56
C ASN A 124 -50.87 25.89 -18.29
N GLN A 125 -50.83 26.45 -17.06
CA GLN A 125 -51.17 25.71 -15.84
C GLN A 125 -52.37 26.34 -15.10
N ALA A 126 -53.33 25.50 -14.67
CA ALA A 126 -54.60 25.94 -14.07
C ALA A 126 -54.47 26.43 -12.61
N THR A 127 -53.31 26.21 -11.99
CA THR A 127 -52.96 26.65 -10.64
C THR A 127 -51.60 27.37 -10.71
N PRO A 128 -51.42 28.50 -10.01
CA PRO A 128 -50.10 29.11 -9.88
C PRO A 128 -49.12 28.15 -9.19
N GLY A 129 -47.82 28.32 -9.45
CA GLY A 129 -46.76 27.54 -8.83
C GLY A 129 -45.80 28.43 -8.05
N ILE A 130 -45.00 27.86 -7.15
CA ILE A 130 -44.09 28.64 -6.28
C ILE A 130 -42.65 28.77 -6.79
N THR A 131 -42.32 28.19 -7.94
CA THR A 131 -40.96 28.20 -8.52
C THR A 131 -40.97 28.50 -10.02
N LYS A 132 -39.82 28.91 -10.57
CA LYS A 132 -39.55 28.98 -12.01
C LYS A 132 -38.15 28.43 -12.32
N PRO A 133 -37.95 27.57 -13.34
CA PRO A 133 -36.62 27.06 -13.70
C PRO A 133 -35.67 28.15 -14.22
N VAL A 134 -34.42 28.14 -13.76
CA VAL A 134 -33.36 29.10 -14.17
C VAL A 134 -32.44 28.48 -15.22
N THR A 135 -31.83 27.33 -14.91
CA THR A 135 -30.90 26.64 -15.80
C THR A 135 -30.86 25.14 -15.50
N LYS A 136 -30.36 24.37 -16.46
CA LYS A 136 -30.26 22.92 -16.42
C LYS A 136 -28.80 22.55 -16.73
N ASN A 137 -28.21 21.67 -15.92
CA ASN A 137 -26.86 21.18 -16.21
C ASN A 137 -26.90 20.29 -17.46
N LYS A 138 -25.73 20.16 -18.11
CA LYS A 138 -25.48 19.14 -19.12
C LYS A 138 -24.46 18.18 -18.52
N ILE A 139 -24.66 16.88 -18.72
CA ILE A 139 -23.79 15.80 -18.20
C ILE A 139 -22.33 16.10 -18.58
N ASN A 140 -21.55 16.58 -17.62
CA ASN A 140 -20.13 16.89 -17.74
C ASN A 140 -19.51 16.94 -16.34
N ARG A 141 -18.27 16.48 -16.19
CA ARG A 141 -17.49 16.49 -14.95
C ARG A 141 -16.72 17.80 -14.71
N SER A 142 -16.55 18.64 -15.73
CA SER A 142 -15.86 19.92 -15.60
C SER A 142 -16.79 21.00 -15.03
N TRP A 143 -16.27 21.81 -14.11
CA TRP A 143 -16.95 23.03 -13.62
C TRP A 143 -17.40 23.91 -14.77
N LYS A 144 -18.69 24.25 -14.78
CA LYS A 144 -19.29 25.10 -15.81
C LYS A 144 -19.96 26.30 -15.16
N GLN A 145 -19.49 27.49 -15.51
CA GLN A 145 -20.17 28.74 -15.19
C GLN A 145 -21.28 28.97 -16.23
N GLN A 146 -22.49 29.24 -15.76
CA GLN A 146 -23.66 29.61 -16.56
C GLN A 146 -24.15 30.98 -16.10
N VAL A 147 -24.28 31.90 -17.04
CA VAL A 147 -24.81 33.25 -16.81
C VAL A 147 -26.17 33.34 -17.48
N ILE A 148 -27.23 33.52 -16.69
CA ILE A 148 -28.62 33.60 -17.14
C ILE A 148 -29.12 34.99 -16.79
N THR A 149 -29.62 35.75 -17.76
CA THR A 149 -30.15 37.11 -17.53
C THR A 149 -31.60 37.18 -17.95
N TRP A 150 -32.45 37.70 -17.08
CA TRP A 150 -33.87 37.97 -17.32
C TRP A 150 -34.10 39.48 -17.26
N ARG A 151 -34.90 40.03 -18.18
CA ARG A 151 -35.24 41.45 -18.20
C ARG A 151 -36.73 41.65 -18.45
N LEU A 152 -37.30 42.70 -17.86
CA LEU A 152 -38.70 43.09 -18.09
C LEU A 152 -38.98 43.49 -19.55
N GLU A 153 -37.96 43.97 -20.28
CA GLU A 153 -38.06 44.39 -21.68
C GLU A 153 -38.09 43.22 -22.69
N ASP A 154 -37.59 42.04 -22.32
CA ASP A 154 -37.49 40.87 -23.21
C ASP A 154 -38.86 40.18 -23.42
N GLY A 155 -39.85 40.52 -22.58
CA GLY A 155 -41.20 39.96 -22.62
C GLY A 155 -41.28 38.50 -22.14
N GLY A 156 -42.44 37.87 -22.38
CA GLY A 156 -42.66 36.46 -22.06
C GLY A 156 -42.64 36.13 -20.57
N GLU A 157 -42.39 34.85 -20.29
CA GLU A 157 -42.67 34.23 -18.99
C GLU A 157 -41.64 34.61 -17.91
N GLU A 158 -40.46 35.09 -18.30
CA GLU A 158 -39.40 35.64 -17.43
C GLU A 158 -39.70 37.09 -17.03
N ALA A 159 -40.15 37.93 -17.97
CA ALA A 159 -40.63 39.27 -17.67
C ALA A 159 -41.85 39.24 -16.74
N SER A 160 -42.75 38.26 -16.92
CA SER A 160 -43.88 38.03 -16.01
C SER A 160 -43.41 37.69 -14.59
N PHE A 161 -42.39 36.84 -14.41
CA PHE A 161 -41.80 36.58 -13.09
C PHE A 161 -41.24 37.86 -12.45
N LEU A 162 -40.50 38.67 -13.22
CA LEU A 162 -39.93 39.92 -12.72
C LEU A 162 -41.00 40.95 -12.33
N SER A 163 -42.14 40.97 -13.02
CA SER A 163 -43.26 41.89 -12.71
C SER A 163 -43.98 41.61 -11.38
N ILE A 164 -43.71 40.47 -10.75
CA ILE A 164 -44.26 40.07 -9.43
C ILE A 164 -43.37 40.58 -8.27
N LEU A 165 -42.13 41.00 -8.56
CA LEU A 165 -41.16 41.43 -7.54
C LEU A 165 -41.55 42.80 -6.95
N GLU A 166 -41.76 42.82 -5.65
CA GLU A 166 -41.99 44.03 -4.86
C GLU A 166 -40.73 44.41 -4.04
N GLU A 167 -40.70 45.65 -3.56
CA GLU A 167 -39.68 46.10 -2.61
C GLU A 167 -39.75 45.25 -1.33
N GLY A 168 -38.60 44.74 -0.88
CA GLY A 168 -38.52 43.87 0.30
C GLY A 168 -38.58 42.36 0.00
N ASP A 169 -39.01 41.94 -1.20
CA ASP A 169 -39.02 40.52 -1.61
C ASP A 169 -37.62 39.90 -1.62
N ARG A 170 -37.54 38.57 -1.56
CA ARG A 170 -36.26 37.83 -1.62
C ARG A 170 -36.31 36.76 -2.69
N LEU A 171 -35.20 36.58 -3.40
CA LEU A 171 -35.01 35.51 -4.37
C LEU A 171 -34.32 34.32 -3.70
N VAL A 172 -34.83 33.12 -3.96
CA VAL A 172 -34.24 31.86 -3.45
C VAL A 172 -33.86 30.95 -4.60
N ILE A 173 -32.60 30.52 -4.63
CA ILE A 173 -32.08 29.55 -5.61
C ILE A 173 -32.06 28.16 -5.00
N TRP A 174 -32.79 27.26 -5.64
CA TRP A 174 -32.88 25.85 -5.31
C TRP A 174 -31.96 25.04 -6.21
N ALA A 175 -31.02 24.30 -5.63
CA ALA A 175 -30.22 23.31 -6.35
C ALA A 175 -30.92 21.95 -6.29
N ARG A 176 -31.11 21.29 -7.44
CA ARG A 176 -31.94 20.08 -7.53
C ARG A 176 -31.25 18.94 -8.29
N ALA A 177 -31.58 17.71 -7.92
CA ALA A 177 -31.15 16.46 -8.56
C ALA A 177 -32.30 15.45 -8.60
N GLN A 178 -32.47 14.71 -9.71
CA GLN A 178 -33.71 13.96 -9.97
C GLN A 178 -33.77 12.56 -9.33
N PHE A 179 -32.63 11.86 -9.19
CA PHE A 179 -32.59 10.44 -8.82
C PHE A 179 -31.64 10.16 -7.65
N ALA A 180 -31.91 9.04 -6.96
CA ALA A 180 -31.00 8.45 -6.00
C ALA A 180 -29.65 8.11 -6.68
N GLY A 181 -28.55 8.68 -6.18
CA GLY A 181 -27.22 8.46 -6.75
C GLY A 181 -26.89 9.31 -7.99
N TRP A 182 -27.69 10.34 -8.29
CA TRP A 182 -27.25 11.44 -9.16
C TRP A 182 -26.84 12.65 -8.33
N ILE A 183 -25.58 13.08 -8.44
CA ILE A 183 -25.02 14.20 -7.68
C ILE A 183 -24.85 15.43 -8.57
N ASN A 184 -25.49 16.53 -8.16
CA ASN A 184 -25.25 17.88 -8.66
C ASN A 184 -24.22 18.56 -7.74
N PHE A 185 -23.08 18.96 -8.31
CA PHE A 185 -22.01 19.67 -7.61
C PHE A 185 -22.15 21.17 -7.87
N VAL A 186 -22.36 21.95 -6.82
CA VAL A 186 -22.52 23.41 -6.90
C VAL A 186 -21.35 24.07 -6.18
N LYS A 187 -20.56 24.88 -6.88
CA LYS A 187 -19.40 25.59 -6.31
C LYS A 187 -19.78 26.98 -5.82
N GLU A 188 -20.55 27.69 -6.62
CA GLU A 188 -20.87 29.09 -6.39
C GLU A 188 -22.17 29.49 -7.10
N VAL A 189 -22.97 30.33 -6.45
CA VAL A 189 -24.12 31.01 -7.07
C VAL A 189 -24.12 32.48 -6.63
N GLU A 190 -24.34 33.37 -7.58
CA GLU A 190 -24.49 34.80 -7.37
C GLU A 190 -25.72 35.34 -8.12
N ILE A 191 -26.42 36.27 -7.48
CA ILE A 191 -27.58 37.00 -8.00
C ILE A 191 -27.17 38.47 -8.12
N MET A 192 -27.22 38.98 -9.35
CA MET A 192 -27.06 40.39 -9.66
C MET A 192 -28.42 40.98 -10.03
N VAL A 193 -28.68 42.24 -9.66
CA VAL A 193 -29.92 42.95 -10.01
C VAL A 193 -29.62 44.26 -10.72
N SER A 194 -30.57 44.73 -11.50
CA SER A 194 -30.56 46.06 -12.10
C SER A 194 -31.90 46.74 -11.80
N ILE A 195 -31.84 48.01 -11.38
CA ILE A 195 -33.00 48.82 -11.00
C ILE A 195 -33.27 49.93 -12.01
N ASP A 196 -34.51 50.43 -12.08
CA ASP A 196 -34.82 51.66 -12.80
C ASP A 196 -34.51 52.89 -11.94
N GLU A 197 -33.56 53.72 -12.39
CA GLU A 197 -33.07 54.87 -11.62
C GLU A 197 -34.17 55.93 -11.37
N ASP A 198 -35.16 56.04 -12.25
CA ASP A 198 -36.29 56.97 -12.11
C ASP A 198 -37.30 56.60 -10.99
N LEU A 199 -37.29 55.35 -10.52
CA LEU A 199 -38.15 54.87 -9.41
C LEU A 199 -37.46 54.90 -8.04
N ALA A 200 -36.17 55.24 -8.00
CA ALA A 200 -35.32 55.19 -6.81
C ALA A 200 -35.21 56.56 -6.10
N GLN A 201 -36.31 57.08 -5.54
CA GLN A 201 -36.25 58.21 -4.59
C GLN A 201 -36.48 57.77 -3.14
N PRO A 202 -35.65 58.21 -2.18
CA PRO A 202 -35.77 57.81 -0.78
C PRO A 202 -36.87 58.60 -0.04
N ALA A 203 -37.59 57.93 0.86
CA ALA A 203 -38.46 58.62 1.81
C ALA A 203 -37.61 59.40 2.84
N LEU A 204 -38.03 60.64 3.14
CA LEU A 204 -37.34 61.57 4.03
C LEU A 204 -37.45 61.19 5.53
N PRO A 205 -36.49 61.60 6.38
CA PRO A 205 -36.41 61.19 7.79
C PRO A 205 -37.09 62.15 8.79
N LEU A 206 -37.05 61.75 10.09
CA LEU A 206 -37.37 62.47 11.36
C LEU A 206 -38.76 62.17 11.97
N PRO A 207 -38.96 62.31 13.31
CA PRO A 207 -38.09 62.96 14.32
C PRO A 207 -37.77 62.13 15.60
N ALA A 208 -37.01 62.73 16.52
CA ALA A 208 -36.65 62.16 17.83
C ALA A 208 -37.47 62.72 19.00
N SER A 209 -37.82 61.85 19.97
CA SER A 209 -38.17 62.16 21.37
C SER A 209 -38.35 60.82 22.12
N ALA A 210 -37.61 60.47 23.18
CA ALA A 210 -37.56 61.04 24.54
C ALA A 210 -38.67 60.53 25.50
N ASN A 211 -38.23 60.20 26.72
CA ASN A 211 -38.97 59.75 27.91
C ASN A 211 -39.49 58.28 27.87
N ASP A 212 -39.18 57.35 28.79
CA ASP A 212 -38.90 57.31 30.25
C ASP A 212 -40.11 56.78 31.08
N SER A 213 -39.83 56.18 32.24
CA SER A 213 -40.69 55.65 33.30
C SER A 213 -41.29 54.22 33.20
N GLY A 214 -40.67 53.31 33.96
CA GLY A 214 -41.32 52.34 34.87
C GLY A 214 -42.03 51.08 34.31
N THR A 215 -42.26 50.01 35.09
CA THR A 215 -41.82 49.68 36.47
C THR A 215 -42.27 48.24 36.81
N PHE A 216 -41.41 47.41 37.44
CA PHE A 216 -41.75 46.18 38.23
C PHE A 216 -42.56 45.07 37.50
N HIS A 217 -42.52 43.76 37.76
CA HIS A 217 -41.90 42.82 38.73
C HIS A 217 -41.98 41.39 38.07
N LYS A 218 -41.43 40.27 38.56
CA LYS A 218 -40.71 39.91 39.80
C LYS A 218 -39.72 38.73 39.57
N GLU A 219 -38.74 38.64 40.48
CA GLU A 219 -38.19 37.45 41.19
C GLU A 219 -38.64 36.04 40.74
N THR A 220 -37.72 35.07 40.63
CA THR A 220 -37.01 34.49 41.80
C THR A 220 -35.48 34.48 41.75
N THR A 221 -34.88 35.16 42.73
CA THR A 221 -33.48 35.04 43.20
C THR A 221 -33.31 33.92 44.22
N ILE A 222 -32.14 33.24 44.25
CA ILE A 222 -31.32 33.04 45.47
C ILE A 222 -29.81 32.97 45.04
N PRO A 223 -28.80 33.20 45.91
CA PRO A 223 -28.19 34.53 45.97
C PRO A 223 -26.66 34.56 45.81
N CYS A 224 -26.13 35.68 45.31
CA CYS A 224 -24.72 36.04 45.49
C CYS A 224 -24.54 36.76 46.83
N HIS A 225 -23.86 36.15 47.80
CA HIS A 225 -23.41 36.86 49.00
C HIS A 225 -22.07 37.56 48.73
N ALA A 226 -22.11 38.88 48.60
CA ALA A 226 -20.91 39.69 48.79
C ALA A 226 -20.64 39.84 50.30
N HIS A 227 -19.52 39.29 50.75
CA HIS A 227 -18.69 39.91 51.80
C HIS A 227 -17.45 40.42 51.07
N GLY A 228 -16.98 41.64 51.27
CA GLY A 228 -16.74 42.24 52.58
C GLY A 228 -15.24 42.12 52.82
N ALA A 229 -14.50 43.20 52.60
CA ALA A 229 -13.04 43.16 52.47
C ALA A 229 -12.32 42.61 53.72
N LYS A 230 -11.11 42.08 53.48
CA LYS A 230 -10.09 41.52 54.41
C LYS A 230 -10.15 40.00 54.63
N GLY A 231 -9.55 39.29 53.67
CA GLY A 231 -8.99 37.94 53.81
C GLY A 231 -8.12 37.68 52.59
N GLY A 232 -6.85 37.31 52.78
CA GLY A 232 -6.05 36.77 51.67
C GLY A 232 -6.59 35.39 51.27
N PRO A 233 -6.37 34.92 50.03
CA PRO A 233 -6.88 33.64 49.58
C PRO A 233 -6.36 32.52 50.49
N SER A 234 -7.28 31.67 50.96
CA SER A 234 -6.91 30.55 51.82
C SER A 234 -6.23 29.46 50.98
N HIS A 235 -5.31 28.70 51.60
CA HIS A 235 -4.45 27.73 50.91
C HIS A 235 -5.24 26.75 50.01
N ASN A 236 -6.46 26.38 50.41
CA ASN A 236 -7.30 25.38 49.75
C ASN A 236 -8.04 25.86 48.49
N GLU A 237 -8.17 27.17 48.25
CA GLU A 237 -8.76 27.69 47.00
C GLU A 237 -7.74 27.67 45.86
N VAL A 238 -6.47 27.95 46.18
CA VAL A 238 -5.36 27.89 45.22
C VAL A 238 -5.11 26.44 44.77
N ASP A 239 -5.16 25.46 45.69
CA ASP A 239 -4.90 24.05 45.37
C ASP A 239 -6.02 23.41 44.51
N ASN A 240 -7.28 23.87 44.62
CA ASN A 240 -8.38 23.40 43.76
C ASN A 240 -8.32 24.00 42.34
N ASP A 241 -7.94 25.28 42.19
CA ASP A 241 -7.70 25.88 40.87
C ASP A 241 -6.49 25.25 40.16
N ILE A 242 -5.46 24.82 40.90
CA ILE A 242 -4.27 24.15 40.32
C ILE A 242 -4.64 22.84 39.59
N PHE A 243 -5.57 22.04 40.14
CA PHE A 243 -6.04 20.82 39.47
C PHE A 243 -7.07 21.10 38.36
N GLY A 244 -7.92 22.13 38.50
CA GLY A 244 -8.91 22.51 37.47
C GLY A 244 -8.31 23.21 36.24
N ALA A 245 -7.25 23.99 36.42
CA ALA A 245 -6.58 24.71 35.34
C ALA A 245 -5.96 23.75 34.32
N SER A 246 -5.17 22.77 34.77
CA SER A 246 -4.45 21.84 33.88
C SER A 246 -5.36 21.03 32.94
N GLN A 247 -6.61 20.73 33.34
CA GLN A 247 -7.56 19.97 32.52
C GLN A 247 -8.46 20.83 31.62
N SER A 248 -8.60 22.13 31.87
CA SER A 248 -9.57 22.99 31.16
C SER A 248 -9.02 23.69 29.91
N PHE A 249 -7.70 23.64 29.67
CA PHE A 249 -7.03 24.35 28.57
C PHE A 249 -7.26 23.79 27.15
N HIS A 250 -7.94 22.66 26.99
CA HIS A 250 -7.80 21.83 25.79
C HIS A 250 -9.08 21.58 24.98
N SER A 251 -9.97 22.58 24.91
CA SER A 251 -11.16 22.53 24.02
C SER A 251 -11.04 23.47 22.82
N ASN A 252 -11.37 22.93 21.63
CA ASN A 252 -11.35 23.59 20.32
C ASN A 252 -11.84 25.05 20.34
N LEU A 253 -11.02 26.01 19.89
CA LEU A 253 -11.45 27.35 19.44
C LEU A 253 -10.27 28.13 18.84
N ASP A 254 -10.41 28.53 17.57
CA ASP A 254 -9.79 29.68 16.87
C ASP A 254 -8.55 30.31 17.55
N ASP A 255 -7.34 29.98 17.07
CA ASP A 255 -6.03 30.24 17.69
C ASP A 255 -5.86 31.65 18.29
N LYS A 256 -6.43 32.66 17.62
CA LYS A 256 -6.36 34.07 18.07
C LYS A 256 -7.09 34.29 19.39
N ARG A 257 -8.33 33.79 19.54
CA ARG A 257 -9.13 33.90 20.78
C ARG A 257 -8.54 33.09 21.93
N TYR A 258 -7.69 32.12 21.64
CA TYR A 258 -7.01 31.31 22.63
C TYR A 258 -5.73 32.00 23.12
N LEU A 259 -4.91 32.52 22.19
CA LEU A 259 -3.73 33.33 22.51
C LEU A 259 -4.10 34.61 23.28
N ASP A 260 -5.21 35.26 22.93
CA ASP A 260 -5.73 36.44 23.65
C ASP A 260 -6.08 36.11 25.11
N ARG A 261 -6.73 34.96 25.37
CA ARG A 261 -7.04 34.49 26.74
C ARG A 261 -5.79 34.11 27.52
N LEU A 262 -4.83 33.44 26.89
CA LEU A 262 -3.55 33.09 27.51
C LEU A 262 -2.76 34.34 27.91
N ASN A 263 -2.73 35.36 27.05
CA ASN A 263 -2.12 36.64 27.36
C ASN A 263 -2.84 37.36 28.52
N GLN A 264 -4.18 37.33 28.56
CA GLN A 264 -4.95 37.89 29.67
C GLN A 264 -4.64 37.20 31.01
N GLN A 265 -4.55 35.86 31.02
CA GLN A 265 -4.18 35.10 32.22
C GLN A 265 -2.74 35.36 32.66
N LEU A 266 -1.79 35.43 31.72
CA LEU A 266 -0.41 35.81 32.02
C LEU A 266 -0.36 37.18 32.70
N THR A 267 -1.05 38.19 32.16
CA THR A 267 -1.13 39.53 32.79
C THR A 267 -1.78 39.50 34.18
N GLN A 268 -2.81 38.66 34.39
CA GLN A 268 -3.45 38.50 35.70
C GLN A 268 -2.52 37.86 36.73
N TYR A 269 -1.83 36.77 36.39
CA TYR A 269 -0.91 36.11 37.32
C TYR A 269 0.37 36.93 37.55
N GLU A 270 0.87 37.66 36.54
CA GLU A 270 1.97 38.62 36.71
C GLU A 270 1.57 39.73 37.70
N ALA A 271 0.37 40.31 37.60
CA ALA A 271 -0.13 41.29 38.57
C ALA A 271 -0.29 40.71 39.99
N VAL A 272 -0.81 39.48 40.11
CA VAL A 272 -0.87 38.77 41.40
C VAL A 272 0.53 38.52 41.97
N LEU A 273 1.53 38.22 41.13
CA LEU A 273 2.91 38.03 41.57
C LEU A 273 3.56 39.34 42.08
N ASP A 274 3.19 40.49 41.51
CA ASP A 274 3.67 41.80 41.95
C ASP A 274 3.04 42.23 43.29
N ASP A 275 1.77 41.89 43.53
CA ASP A 275 1.07 42.17 44.80
C ASP A 275 1.48 41.22 45.96
N LEU A 276 2.05 40.06 45.66
CA LEU A 276 2.48 39.07 46.66
C LEU A 276 3.83 39.46 47.31
N PRO A 277 3.94 39.47 48.65
CA PRO A 277 5.24 39.59 49.32
C PRO A 277 6.22 38.47 48.92
N VAL A 278 7.53 38.75 48.97
CA VAL A 278 8.59 37.80 48.58
C VAL A 278 8.51 36.50 49.39
N ASP A 279 8.14 36.58 50.66
CA ASP A 279 8.09 35.46 51.60
C ASP A 279 6.71 34.75 51.64
N HIS A 280 5.80 35.05 50.71
CA HIS A 280 4.43 34.51 50.74
C HIS A 280 4.37 33.03 50.31
N ALA A 281 3.71 32.19 51.10
CA ALA A 281 3.70 30.72 50.92
C ALA A 281 3.21 30.22 49.55
N THR A 282 2.31 30.97 48.90
CA THR A 282 1.78 30.66 47.56
C THR A 282 2.62 31.23 46.41
N ARG A 283 3.61 32.11 46.68
CA ARG A 283 4.47 32.72 45.65
C ARG A 283 5.17 31.68 44.75
N PRO A 284 5.71 30.55 45.28
CA PRO A 284 6.29 29.50 44.44
C PRO A 284 5.28 28.85 43.48
N ASN A 285 4.03 28.66 43.91
CA ASN A 285 2.97 28.09 43.08
C ASN A 285 2.65 29.02 41.90
N VAL A 286 2.52 30.34 42.15
CA VAL A 286 2.25 31.36 41.12
C VAL A 286 3.42 31.48 40.14
N LEU A 287 4.67 31.47 40.63
CA LEU A 287 5.88 31.45 39.80
C LEU A 287 5.91 30.22 38.88
N ASN A 288 5.63 29.02 39.41
CA ASN A 288 5.54 27.79 38.62
C ASN A 288 4.43 27.88 37.56
N LEU A 289 3.26 28.43 37.91
CA LEU A 289 2.14 28.57 36.98
C LEU A 289 2.45 29.55 35.83
N ILE A 290 3.03 30.72 36.11
CA ILE A 290 3.51 31.65 35.08
C ILE A 290 4.57 30.99 34.19
N GLY A 291 5.47 30.19 34.79
CA GLY A 291 6.44 29.37 34.08
C GLY A 291 5.79 28.46 33.04
N LEU A 292 4.80 27.66 33.46
CA LEU A 292 4.05 26.76 32.57
C LEU A 292 3.24 27.51 31.50
N LEU A 293 2.60 28.64 31.84
CA LEU A 293 1.84 29.45 30.88
C LEU A 293 2.77 30.08 29.81
N LEU A 294 4.00 30.43 30.15
CA LEU A 294 5.01 30.94 29.21
C LEU A 294 5.65 29.82 28.36
N GLU A 295 5.86 28.64 28.94
CA GLU A 295 6.27 27.42 28.21
C GLU A 295 5.20 27.05 27.16
N PHE A 296 3.93 27.15 27.55
CA PHE A 296 2.79 26.92 26.66
C PHE A 296 2.60 28.05 25.62
N ARG A 297 2.86 29.32 25.97
CA ARG A 297 2.93 30.39 24.96
C ARG A 297 4.12 30.19 24.01
N HIS A 298 5.23 29.61 24.47
CA HIS A 298 6.35 29.25 23.61
C HIS A 298 5.95 28.21 22.56
N SER A 299 5.21 27.14 22.92
CA SER A 299 4.76 26.14 21.94
C SER A 299 3.76 26.71 20.91
N LEU A 300 2.94 27.69 21.30
CA LEU A 300 2.01 28.38 20.39
C LEU A 300 2.67 29.43 19.47
N THR A 301 3.82 29.99 19.83
CA THR A 301 4.40 31.18 19.13
C THR A 301 5.84 30.99 18.64
N GLY A 302 6.55 29.97 19.12
CA GLY A 302 7.99 29.79 18.93
C GLY A 302 8.88 30.81 19.66
N SER A 303 8.32 31.69 20.50
CA SER A 303 9.03 32.80 21.14
C SER A 303 10.16 32.34 22.07
N ILE A 304 11.43 32.50 21.66
CA ILE A 304 12.60 32.13 22.49
C ILE A 304 12.64 32.96 23.79
N ALA A 305 12.12 34.19 23.76
CA ALA A 305 12.00 35.02 24.95
C ALA A 305 11.05 34.41 25.99
N ASP A 306 9.97 33.76 25.57
CA ASP A 306 8.98 33.19 26.49
C ASP A 306 9.51 31.95 27.21
N ILE A 307 10.17 31.02 26.51
CA ILE A 307 10.85 29.89 27.19
C ILE A 307 12.00 30.38 28.07
N GLY A 308 12.69 31.47 27.69
CA GLY A 308 13.69 32.12 28.55
C GLY A 308 13.10 32.69 29.85
N ARG A 309 11.95 33.35 29.78
CA ARG A 309 11.21 33.83 30.96
C ARG A 309 10.65 32.67 31.78
N SER A 310 10.09 31.64 31.13
CA SER A 310 9.59 30.42 31.77
C SER A 310 10.65 29.78 32.66
N ILE A 311 11.84 29.50 32.11
CA ILE A 311 12.98 28.94 32.84
C ILE A 311 13.33 29.81 34.07
N ALA A 312 13.33 31.15 33.94
CA ALA A 312 13.61 32.05 35.06
C ALA A 312 12.55 31.98 36.17
N TYR A 313 11.25 31.95 35.84
CA TYR A 313 10.19 31.82 36.84
C TYR A 313 10.17 30.42 37.49
N LEU A 314 10.42 29.35 36.72
CA LEU A 314 10.55 27.99 37.24
C LEU A 314 11.77 27.83 38.15
N GLN A 315 12.91 28.43 37.80
CA GLN A 315 14.10 28.46 38.65
C GLN A 315 13.82 29.14 39.99
N LEU A 316 13.09 30.26 39.98
CA LEU A 316 12.68 30.96 41.20
C LEU A 316 11.70 30.13 42.05
N ALA A 317 10.78 29.38 41.43
CA ALA A 317 9.89 28.47 42.15
C ALA A 317 10.67 27.35 42.86
N VAL A 318 11.65 26.73 42.18
CA VAL A 318 12.54 25.71 42.75
C VAL A 318 13.42 26.29 43.86
N LEU A 319 13.96 27.50 43.71
CA LEU A 319 14.77 28.15 44.75
C LEU A 319 13.97 28.46 46.03
N LEU A 320 12.70 28.83 45.91
CA LEU A 320 11.84 29.15 47.05
C LEU A 320 11.23 27.91 47.73
N ARG A 321 11.08 26.79 47.01
CA ARG A 321 10.63 25.51 47.59
C ARG A 321 11.43 24.34 46.99
N PRO A 322 12.70 24.13 47.43
CA PRO A 322 13.63 23.17 46.82
C PRO A 322 13.22 21.70 47.01
N ASP A 323 12.37 21.42 47.99
CA ASP A 323 11.91 20.09 48.34
C ASP A 323 10.72 19.59 47.48
N GLU A 324 10.16 20.41 46.57
CA GLU A 324 9.10 19.99 45.65
C GLU A 324 9.66 19.32 44.38
N PRO A 325 9.41 18.03 44.15
CA PRO A 325 9.90 17.35 42.95
C PRO A 325 9.26 17.90 41.67
N THR A 326 7.97 18.24 41.71
CA THR A 326 7.18 18.69 40.56
C THR A 326 7.70 20.01 39.96
N PHE A 327 8.12 20.96 40.81
CA PHE A 327 8.69 22.23 40.33
C PHE A 327 10.04 22.00 39.64
N ARG A 328 10.87 21.10 40.19
CA ARG A 328 12.17 20.76 39.61
C ARG A 328 12.01 19.94 38.31
N GLN A 329 11.02 19.06 38.22
CA GLN A 329 10.62 18.39 36.97
C GLN A 329 10.19 19.39 35.89
N ASN A 330 9.35 20.37 36.21
CA ASN A 330 8.95 21.43 35.27
C ASN A 330 10.16 22.27 34.82
N TYR A 331 11.03 22.66 35.75
CA TYR A 331 12.27 23.39 35.45
C TYR A 331 13.21 22.60 34.52
N VAL A 332 13.45 21.32 34.81
CA VAL A 332 14.25 20.41 33.98
C VAL A 332 13.62 20.20 32.59
N ARG A 333 12.28 20.14 32.49
CA ARG A 333 11.56 20.09 31.20
C ARG A 333 11.81 21.34 30.36
N ALA A 334 11.63 22.53 30.93
CA ALA A 334 11.84 23.79 30.24
C ALA A 334 13.31 24.00 29.82
N LEU A 335 14.27 23.62 30.68
CA LEU A 335 15.69 23.56 30.33
C LEU A 335 15.97 22.56 29.20
N GLY A 336 15.33 21.39 29.22
CA GLY A 336 15.40 20.39 28.16
C GLY A 336 14.90 20.94 26.82
N ASP A 337 13.73 21.60 26.82
CA ASP A 337 13.10 22.14 25.63
C ASP A 337 13.87 23.29 24.98
N ARG A 338 14.53 24.15 25.78
CA ARG A 338 15.48 25.14 25.23
C ARG A 338 16.81 24.49 24.84
N GLY A 339 17.30 23.53 25.63
CA GLY A 339 18.60 22.85 25.49
C GLY A 339 18.70 21.88 24.31
N LYS A 340 17.57 21.39 23.76
CA LYS A 340 17.49 20.66 22.48
C LYS A 340 18.06 21.46 21.29
N ARG A 341 18.19 22.78 21.41
CA ARG A 341 18.72 23.68 20.37
C ARG A 341 20.22 23.97 20.58
N ALA A 342 21.01 23.86 19.51
CA ALA A 342 22.48 23.93 19.55
C ALA A 342 23.07 25.22 20.17
N SER A 343 22.33 26.33 20.20
CA SER A 343 22.78 27.61 20.76
C SER A 343 22.72 27.71 22.29
N HIS A 344 22.08 26.76 22.99
CA HIS A 344 21.81 26.84 24.44
C HIS A 344 22.35 25.62 25.22
N GLY A 345 23.50 25.08 24.78
CA GLY A 345 24.04 23.81 25.30
C GLY A 345 24.40 23.79 26.80
N SER A 346 24.48 24.94 27.47
CA SER A 346 24.62 25.04 28.93
C SER A 346 23.43 24.46 29.70
N ASP A 347 22.23 24.52 29.12
CA ASP A 347 20.99 24.21 29.86
C ASP A 347 20.86 22.72 30.16
N LEU A 348 21.27 21.84 29.24
CA LEU A 348 21.31 20.40 29.50
C LEU A 348 22.37 20.02 30.54
N ASN A 349 23.46 20.79 30.66
CA ASN A 349 24.43 20.56 31.73
C ASN A 349 23.82 20.90 33.10
N VAL A 350 23.16 22.06 33.22
CA VAL A 350 22.41 22.45 34.44
C VAL A 350 21.36 21.38 34.77
N ALA A 351 20.57 20.95 33.79
CA ALA A 351 19.54 19.94 34.00
C ALA A 351 20.11 18.55 34.36
N SER A 352 21.32 18.20 33.92
CA SER A 352 22.06 17.01 34.32
C SER A 352 22.62 17.11 35.75
N ASP A 353 23.04 18.30 36.18
CA ASP A 353 23.47 18.55 37.57
C ASP A 353 22.27 18.48 38.53
N GLU A 354 21.09 18.93 38.10
CA GLU A 354 19.81 18.75 38.82
C GLU A 354 19.44 17.26 39.00
N LEU A 355 19.59 16.43 37.96
CA LEU A 355 19.40 14.97 38.08
C LEU A 355 20.38 14.36 39.09
N LYS A 356 21.66 14.75 39.05
CA LYS A 356 22.66 14.27 40.02
C LYS A 356 22.33 14.65 41.45
N SER A 357 21.75 15.84 41.65
CA SER A 357 21.20 16.25 42.96
C SER A 357 20.02 15.37 43.42
N ALA A 358 19.12 15.00 42.50
CA ALA A 358 17.99 14.11 42.78
C ALA A 358 18.41 12.65 43.07
N LEU A 359 19.44 12.14 42.37
CA LEU A 359 20.04 10.82 42.62
C LEU A 359 20.76 10.76 43.97
N ALA A 360 21.45 11.84 44.37
CA ALA A 360 22.15 11.93 45.65
C ALA A 360 21.22 12.16 46.87
N SER A 361 19.98 12.60 46.67
CA SER A 361 19.05 12.93 47.76
C SER A 361 18.15 11.76 48.16
N PRO A 362 18.14 11.32 49.44
CA PRO A 362 17.26 10.23 49.90
C PRO A 362 15.77 10.61 49.98
N HIS A 363 15.42 11.89 49.78
CA HIS A 363 14.04 12.39 49.84
C HIS A 363 13.25 12.16 48.55
N TRP A 364 13.92 11.80 47.45
CA TRP A 364 13.31 11.56 46.15
C TRP A 364 12.90 10.09 46.02
N SER A 365 11.68 9.85 45.53
CA SER A 365 11.24 8.50 45.19
C SER A 365 11.97 7.97 43.95
N GLU A 366 12.03 6.65 43.79
CA GLU A 366 12.63 6.02 42.60
C GLU A 366 11.90 6.48 41.33
N SER A 367 10.56 6.55 41.34
CA SER A 367 9.74 7.11 40.25
C SER A 367 10.15 8.54 39.88
N GLN A 368 10.33 9.43 40.86
CA GLN A 368 10.66 10.84 40.60
C GLN A 368 12.06 11.03 39.99
N ARG A 369 13.01 10.15 40.31
CA ARG A 369 14.33 10.11 39.68
C ARG A 369 14.25 9.59 38.24
N MET A 370 13.41 8.57 37.99
CA MET A 370 13.16 8.05 36.65
C MET A 370 12.49 9.09 35.73
N ASP A 371 11.50 9.83 36.23
CA ASP A 371 10.83 10.91 35.47
C ASP A 371 11.83 11.94 34.93
N LEU A 372 12.81 12.35 35.75
CA LEU A 372 13.87 13.26 35.33
C LEU A 372 14.79 12.65 34.26
N ALA A 373 15.16 11.38 34.40
CA ALA A 373 15.96 10.67 33.41
C ALA A 373 15.22 10.53 32.06
N HIS A 374 13.91 10.26 32.08
CA HIS A 374 13.07 10.21 30.89
C HIS A 374 12.95 11.55 30.16
N ILE A 375 13.11 12.68 30.84
CA ILE A 375 13.19 14.01 30.20
C ILE A 375 14.59 14.24 29.59
N LEU A 376 15.64 13.82 30.30
CA LEU A 376 17.02 14.15 29.95
C LEU A 376 17.63 13.27 28.86
N ILE A 377 17.39 11.95 28.87
CA ILE A 377 17.96 11.04 27.87
C ILE A 377 17.53 11.46 26.45
N PRO A 378 16.24 11.69 26.13
CA PRO A 378 15.83 12.15 24.80
C PRO A 378 16.38 13.54 24.44
N ALA A 379 16.57 14.43 25.42
CA ALA A 379 17.15 15.76 25.16
C ALA A 379 18.64 15.68 24.77
N TYR A 380 19.42 14.82 25.43
CA TYR A 380 20.80 14.53 25.05
C TYR A 380 20.88 13.83 23.69
N LEU A 381 20.04 12.82 23.43
CA LEU A 381 20.00 12.13 22.14
C LEU A 381 19.63 13.07 20.99
N MET A 382 18.59 13.90 21.15
CA MET A 382 18.19 14.89 20.15
C MET A 382 19.26 15.97 19.92
N ARG A 383 20.03 16.36 20.95
CA ARG A 383 21.18 17.26 20.77
C ARG A 383 22.33 16.56 20.05
N HIS A 384 22.60 15.29 20.34
CA HIS A 384 23.56 14.48 19.59
C HIS A 384 23.18 14.39 18.11
N GLU A 385 21.92 14.06 17.77
CA GLU A 385 21.46 14.03 16.38
C GLU A 385 21.71 15.37 15.66
N ASN A 386 21.38 16.49 16.32
CA ASN A 386 21.53 17.84 15.78
C ASN A 386 22.99 18.34 15.66
N THR A 387 23.92 17.85 16.50
CA THR A 387 25.28 18.42 16.63
C THR A 387 26.42 17.45 16.33
N GLN A 388 26.12 16.15 16.33
CA GLN A 388 27.06 15.03 16.24
C GLN A 388 28.11 15.02 17.38
N ASP A 389 27.82 15.67 18.52
CA ASP A 389 28.71 15.68 19.68
C ASP A 389 28.66 14.34 20.43
N LYS A 390 29.78 13.61 20.43
CA LYS A 390 29.87 12.28 21.07
C LYS A 390 29.71 12.34 22.59
N ARG A 391 29.99 13.50 23.21
CA ARG A 391 29.85 13.71 24.66
C ARG A 391 28.40 13.61 25.12
N ASP A 392 27.44 13.83 24.21
CA ASP A 392 26.01 13.71 24.51
C ASP A 392 25.53 12.25 24.52
N LEU A 393 26.09 11.39 23.65
CA LEU A 393 25.91 9.94 23.74
C LEU A 393 26.55 9.38 25.01
N GLU A 394 27.76 9.85 25.35
CA GLU A 394 28.46 9.48 26.58
C GLU A 394 27.64 9.88 27.81
N ARG A 395 27.14 11.12 27.88
CA ARG A 395 26.23 11.60 28.94
C ARG A 395 24.94 10.78 29.05
N ALA A 396 24.32 10.41 27.93
CA ALA A 396 23.12 9.57 27.94
C ALA A 396 23.44 8.15 28.46
N CYS A 397 24.59 7.57 28.07
CA CYS A 397 25.07 6.31 28.64
C CYS A 397 25.40 6.41 30.13
N ASP A 398 26.03 7.50 30.58
CA ASP A 398 26.36 7.73 31.99
C ASP A 398 25.09 7.79 32.84
N ILE A 399 24.07 8.55 32.40
CA ILE A 399 22.76 8.61 33.08
C ILE A 399 22.13 7.21 33.19
N ILE A 400 22.17 6.43 32.11
CA ILE A 400 21.65 5.04 32.11
C ILE A 400 22.46 4.12 33.03
N HIS A 401 23.77 4.32 33.14
CA HIS A 401 24.63 3.56 34.06
C HIS A 401 24.44 3.96 35.52
N GLU A 402 24.23 5.25 35.82
CA GLU A 402 23.89 5.76 37.15
C GLU A 402 22.55 5.18 37.66
N LEU A 403 21.60 4.87 36.76
CA LEU A 403 20.32 4.22 37.10
C LEU A 403 20.43 2.70 37.34
N ASN A 404 21.40 2.02 36.74
CA ASN A 404 21.62 0.58 36.93
C ASN A 404 22.04 0.19 38.37
N GLY A 405 22.30 1.16 39.25
CA GLY A 405 22.51 0.94 40.68
C GLY A 405 21.22 0.68 41.49
N ILE A 406 20.04 0.80 40.89
CA ILE A 406 18.74 0.70 41.58
C ILE A 406 18.25 -0.75 41.58
N SER A 407 18.13 -1.35 42.77
CA SER A 407 17.96 -2.80 42.97
C SER A 407 16.58 -3.38 42.59
N ARG A 408 15.61 -2.56 42.16
CA ARG A 408 14.26 -2.98 41.73
C ARG A 408 13.75 -2.06 40.62
N ILE A 409 14.05 -2.41 39.38
CA ILE A 409 13.41 -1.79 38.22
C ILE A 409 12.05 -2.49 38.02
N ASP A 410 10.96 -1.73 37.87
CA ASP A 410 9.66 -2.30 37.52
C ASP A 410 9.55 -2.55 36.00
N PRO A 411 8.73 -3.50 35.53
CA PRO A 411 8.74 -3.91 34.12
C PRO A 411 8.52 -2.77 33.11
N TYR A 412 7.75 -1.74 33.48
CA TYR A 412 7.57 -0.53 32.66
C TYR A 412 8.91 0.16 32.37
N THR A 413 9.68 0.35 33.44
CA THR A 413 10.97 1.04 33.41
C THR A 413 12.04 0.18 32.73
N GLU A 414 12.00 -1.15 32.90
CA GLU A 414 12.89 -2.09 32.22
C GLU A 414 12.69 -2.05 30.69
N ALA A 415 11.43 -2.01 30.22
CA ALA A 415 11.11 -1.85 28.81
C ALA A 415 11.66 -0.55 28.22
N LYS A 416 11.42 0.60 28.86
CA LYS A 416 11.93 1.92 28.42
C LYS A 416 13.46 2.04 28.54
N TYR A 417 14.08 1.30 29.47
CA TYR A 417 15.54 1.18 29.61
C TYR A 417 16.16 0.45 28.40
N LEU A 418 15.66 -0.76 28.07
CA LEU A 418 16.15 -1.55 26.94
C LEU A 418 15.96 -0.80 25.61
N ASP A 419 14.82 -0.10 25.47
CA ASP A 419 14.51 0.79 24.35
C ASP A 419 15.59 1.87 24.12
N SER A 420 15.97 2.54 25.21
CA SER A 420 17.01 3.60 25.22
C SER A 420 18.40 3.02 24.92
N GLN A 421 18.72 1.85 25.48
CA GLN A 421 19.96 1.12 25.20
C GLN A 421 20.04 0.69 23.73
N GLN A 422 18.93 0.24 23.13
CA GLN A 422 18.88 -0.12 21.71
C GLN A 422 19.12 1.10 20.81
N LEU A 423 18.46 2.23 21.09
CA LEU A 423 18.67 3.49 20.36
C LEU A 423 20.14 3.93 20.41
N LEU A 424 20.74 3.94 21.61
CA LEU A 424 22.17 4.23 21.79
C LEU A 424 23.10 3.28 21.04
N THR A 425 22.73 2.00 20.98
CA THR A 425 23.52 0.98 20.27
C THR A 425 23.50 1.24 18.77
N SER A 426 22.33 1.49 18.17
CA SER A 426 22.24 1.87 16.74
C SER A 426 23.06 3.13 16.40
N MET A 427 22.93 4.20 17.20
CA MET A 427 23.72 5.43 16.99
C MET A 427 25.24 5.22 17.15
N ARG A 428 25.67 4.33 18.04
CA ARG A 428 27.10 3.99 18.19
C ARG A 428 27.65 3.19 17.01
N HIS A 429 26.87 2.28 16.43
CA HIS A 429 27.31 1.52 15.24
C HIS A 429 27.45 2.40 14.01
N GLY A 430 26.51 3.33 13.77
CA GLY A 430 26.58 4.27 12.64
C GLY A 430 27.79 5.22 12.65
N ASP A 431 28.42 5.41 13.82
CA ASP A 431 29.61 6.25 13.99
C ASP A 431 30.94 5.45 13.89
N LEU A 432 30.87 4.10 13.96
CA LEU A 432 32.00 3.16 13.82
C LEU A 432 32.37 2.88 12.34
N ASP A 433 31.48 3.23 11.41
CA ASP A 433 31.57 3.09 9.95
C ASP A 433 32.86 3.69 9.32
N ARG A 434 33.59 4.54 10.07
CA ARG A 434 34.93 5.01 9.68
C ARG A 434 36.03 3.94 9.70
N SER A 435 35.84 2.80 10.36
CA SER A 435 36.86 1.74 10.51
C SER A 435 36.68 0.56 9.53
N LEU A 436 35.46 0.33 9.03
CA LEU A 436 35.08 -0.88 8.30
C LEU A 436 35.55 -0.93 6.84
N LYS A 437 36.13 0.16 6.31
CA LYS A 437 36.76 0.18 4.96
C LYS A 437 38.02 -0.69 4.81
N SER A 438 38.31 -1.61 5.73
CA SER A 438 39.55 -2.41 5.71
C SER A 438 39.43 -3.89 6.11
N MET A 439 38.30 -4.38 6.63
CA MET A 439 38.13 -5.81 6.98
C MET A 439 36.69 -6.27 6.80
N GLY A 440 36.51 -7.45 6.19
CA GLY A 440 35.21 -8.07 5.98
C GLY A 440 34.64 -8.62 7.29
N HIS A 441 33.73 -7.86 7.90
CA HIS A 441 32.86 -8.35 8.95
C HIS A 441 31.65 -9.06 8.32
N ASP A 442 31.13 -10.09 8.98
CA ASP A 442 30.02 -10.88 8.44
C ASP A 442 28.70 -10.12 8.63
N ILE A 443 28.19 -9.52 7.55
CA ILE A 443 26.92 -8.77 7.51
C ILE A 443 25.78 -9.56 8.16
N LYS A 444 25.78 -10.89 8.01
CA LYS A 444 24.80 -11.79 8.63
C LYS A 444 24.76 -11.69 10.15
N GLN A 445 25.91 -11.54 10.82
CA GLN A 445 25.98 -11.46 12.28
C GLN A 445 25.43 -10.12 12.78
N GLU A 446 25.65 -9.03 12.04
CA GLU A 446 25.07 -7.71 12.37
C GLU A 446 23.54 -7.72 12.21
N GLU A 447 23.01 -8.29 11.12
CA GLU A 447 21.57 -8.43 10.89
C GLU A 447 20.88 -9.23 12.03
N LEU A 448 21.49 -10.34 12.46
CA LEU A 448 21.02 -11.14 13.60
C LEU A 448 21.03 -10.36 14.92
N LEU A 449 22.15 -9.70 15.26
CA LEU A 449 22.29 -8.94 16.50
C LEU A 449 21.32 -7.74 16.60
N GLN A 450 21.00 -7.09 15.47
CA GLN A 450 20.00 -6.01 15.47
C GLN A 450 18.57 -6.56 15.68
N ARG A 451 18.25 -7.73 15.10
CA ARG A 451 16.95 -8.41 15.28
C ARG A 451 16.76 -8.91 16.72
N GLU A 452 17.75 -9.64 17.25
CA GLU A 452 17.70 -10.19 18.63
C GLU A 452 17.47 -9.10 19.69
N HIS A 453 18.09 -7.92 19.53
CA HIS A 453 17.84 -6.79 20.42
C HIS A 453 16.45 -6.15 20.24
N LEU A 454 15.89 -6.09 19.01
CA LEU A 454 14.52 -5.64 18.79
C LEU A 454 13.50 -6.57 19.48
N ASP A 455 13.65 -7.88 19.25
CA ASP A 455 12.77 -8.90 19.79
C ASP A 455 12.83 -8.94 21.34
N MET A 456 14.00 -8.70 21.92
CA MET A 456 14.17 -8.55 23.37
C MET A 456 13.40 -7.34 23.92
N VAL A 457 13.48 -6.17 23.28
CA VAL A 457 12.73 -4.97 23.69
C VAL A 457 11.22 -5.23 23.61
N ILE A 458 10.75 -5.82 22.50
CA ILE A 458 9.33 -6.16 22.30
C ILE A 458 8.86 -7.12 23.41
N SER A 459 9.56 -8.24 23.61
CA SER A 459 9.17 -9.25 24.60
C SER A 459 9.11 -8.70 26.03
N THR A 460 10.05 -7.84 26.44
CA THR A 460 10.01 -7.19 27.76
C THR A 460 8.87 -6.17 27.85
N THR A 461 8.58 -5.45 26.77
CA THR A 461 7.47 -4.48 26.72
C THR A 461 6.11 -5.17 26.78
N GLU A 462 5.91 -6.30 26.10
CA GLU A 462 4.70 -7.13 26.20
C GLU A 462 4.50 -7.69 27.61
N LYS A 463 5.57 -8.21 28.22
CA LYS A 463 5.55 -8.66 29.63
C LYS A 463 5.21 -7.52 30.59
N ALA A 464 5.70 -6.31 30.34
CA ALA A 464 5.32 -5.14 31.13
C ALA A 464 3.84 -4.80 30.96
N LEU A 465 3.32 -4.83 29.73
CA LEU A 465 1.93 -4.52 29.40
C LEU A 465 0.95 -5.46 30.11
N LEU A 466 1.26 -6.76 30.19
CA LEU A 466 0.45 -7.76 30.92
C LEU A 466 0.35 -7.50 32.44
N ASN A 467 1.32 -6.79 33.02
CA ASN A 467 1.38 -6.53 34.45
C ASN A 467 0.78 -5.17 34.87
N ILE A 468 0.43 -4.29 33.91
CA ILE A 468 -0.08 -2.94 34.16
C ILE A 468 -1.56 -2.85 33.77
N PRO A 469 -2.48 -2.45 34.68
CA PRO A 469 -3.89 -2.30 34.36
C PRO A 469 -4.16 -1.29 33.24
N GLN A 470 -5.16 -1.55 32.40
CA GLN A 470 -5.54 -0.65 31.27
C GLN A 470 -5.87 0.78 31.69
N ASN A 471 -6.31 1.00 32.93
CA ASN A 471 -6.66 2.32 33.47
C ASN A 471 -5.43 3.15 33.91
N ASP A 472 -4.22 2.58 33.86
CA ASP A 472 -2.96 3.26 34.19
C ASP A 472 -2.44 3.99 32.93
N PRO A 473 -2.11 5.29 32.99
CA PRO A 473 -1.53 6.01 31.84
C PRO A 473 -0.34 5.31 31.21
N ARG A 474 0.49 4.62 32.01
CA ARG A 474 1.65 3.84 31.55
C ARG A 474 1.28 2.71 30.58
N HIS A 475 0.04 2.23 30.60
CA HIS A 475 -0.43 1.22 29.67
C HIS A 475 -0.52 1.77 28.23
N ALA A 476 -0.96 3.03 28.07
CA ALA A 476 -0.94 3.70 26.77
C ALA A 476 0.50 3.98 26.31
N ASP A 477 1.39 4.39 27.22
CA ASP A 477 2.81 4.65 26.92
C ASP A 477 3.59 3.39 26.51
N LEU A 478 3.17 2.20 26.94
CA LEU A 478 3.72 0.91 26.48
C LEU A 478 3.14 0.50 25.12
N LEU A 479 1.86 0.74 24.86
CA LEU A 479 1.26 0.49 23.55
C LEU A 479 1.88 1.38 22.46
N GLU A 480 2.18 2.64 22.76
CA GLU A 480 2.94 3.50 21.84
C GLU A 480 4.38 3.00 21.64
N LEU A 481 5.01 2.44 22.69
CA LEU A 481 6.32 1.80 22.56
C LEU A 481 6.29 0.58 21.63
N LEU A 482 5.32 -0.32 21.82
CA LEU A 482 5.11 -1.48 20.95
C LEU A 482 4.81 -1.04 19.51
N THR A 483 3.98 -0.01 19.32
CA THR A 483 3.71 0.59 18.00
C THR A 483 5.02 0.94 17.28
N LEU A 484 5.90 1.69 17.94
CA LEU A 484 7.19 2.11 17.38
C LEU A 484 8.13 0.93 17.12
N ARG A 485 8.15 -0.08 18.00
CA ARG A 485 9.05 -1.24 17.86
C ARG A 485 8.60 -2.20 16.77
N TYR A 486 7.31 -2.51 16.69
CA TYR A 486 6.76 -3.28 15.57
C TYR A 486 6.87 -2.53 14.23
N TYR A 487 6.65 -1.21 14.20
CA TYR A 487 6.87 -0.43 12.98
C TYR A 487 8.34 -0.44 12.54
N ARG A 488 9.29 -0.33 13.47
CA ARG A 488 10.73 -0.48 13.17
C ARG A 488 11.05 -1.89 12.70
N LEU A 489 10.48 -2.93 13.31
CA LEU A 489 10.68 -4.31 12.89
C LEU A 489 10.13 -4.53 11.46
N TYR A 490 8.96 -3.99 11.13
CA TYR A 490 8.44 -3.92 9.75
C TYR A 490 9.43 -3.22 8.79
N CYS A 491 10.05 -2.09 9.18
CA CYS A 491 11.05 -1.43 8.33
C CYS A 491 12.30 -2.29 8.07
N HIS A 492 12.68 -3.16 9.02
CA HIS A 492 13.83 -4.07 8.87
C HIS A 492 13.49 -5.35 8.10
N THR A 493 12.34 -5.98 8.35
CA THR A 493 11.97 -7.28 7.76
C THR A 493 11.10 -7.16 6.50
N SER A 494 10.38 -6.05 6.34
CA SER A 494 9.26 -5.88 5.40
C SER A 494 8.06 -6.81 5.63
N GLU A 495 7.92 -7.42 6.82
CA GLU A 495 6.82 -8.34 7.15
C GLU A 495 5.54 -7.61 7.57
N LEU A 496 4.45 -7.78 6.82
CA LEU A 496 3.17 -7.07 7.02
C LEU A 496 2.53 -7.31 8.39
N ASN A 497 2.74 -8.48 8.99
CA ASN A 497 2.23 -8.80 10.33
C ASN A 497 2.73 -7.82 11.40
N HIS A 498 3.98 -7.34 11.30
CA HIS A 498 4.48 -6.33 12.24
C HIS A 498 3.83 -4.96 12.01
N LEU A 499 3.50 -4.62 10.76
CA LEU A 499 2.75 -3.39 10.46
C LEU A 499 1.32 -3.45 11.01
N ASP A 500 0.65 -4.60 10.84
CA ASP A 500 -0.71 -4.82 11.35
C ASP A 500 -0.73 -4.84 12.90
N SER A 501 0.29 -5.42 13.57
CA SER A 501 0.48 -5.27 15.03
C SER A 501 0.72 -3.81 15.45
N ALA A 502 1.55 -3.05 14.73
CA ALA A 502 1.79 -1.64 15.03
C ALA A 502 0.50 -0.80 14.93
N ILE A 503 -0.34 -1.05 13.91
CA ILE A 503 -1.66 -0.41 13.78
C ILE A 503 -2.54 -0.77 14.99
N SER A 504 -2.66 -2.06 15.33
CA SER A 504 -3.45 -2.52 16.48
C SER A 504 -3.02 -1.86 17.79
N HIS A 505 -1.72 -1.79 18.08
CA HIS A 505 -1.24 -1.12 19.30
C HIS A 505 -1.51 0.40 19.28
N ALA A 506 -1.42 1.05 18.12
CA ALA A 506 -1.72 2.48 17.99
C ALA A 506 -3.22 2.79 18.14
N GLU A 507 -4.12 1.93 17.66
CA GLU A 507 -5.57 2.04 17.88
C GLU A 507 -5.92 1.83 19.36
N ASN A 508 -5.28 0.85 20.01
CA ASN A 508 -5.44 0.61 21.44
C ASN A 508 -4.91 1.81 22.27
N ALA A 509 -3.75 2.37 21.94
CA ALA A 509 -3.22 3.58 22.60
C ALA A 509 -4.15 4.80 22.41
N LEU A 510 -4.72 4.97 21.21
CA LEU A 510 -5.67 6.04 20.92
C LEU A 510 -6.99 5.89 21.70
N SER A 511 -7.49 4.66 21.88
CA SER A 511 -8.71 4.41 22.66
C SER A 511 -8.49 4.56 24.18
N LEU A 512 -7.30 4.21 24.69
CA LEU A 512 -6.87 4.38 26.08
C LEU A 512 -6.26 5.76 26.38
N SER A 513 -6.41 6.73 25.47
CA SER A 513 -6.02 8.13 25.72
C SER A 513 -7.00 8.79 26.71
N HIS A 514 -6.78 8.54 28.02
CA HIS A 514 -7.70 8.84 29.13
C HIS A 514 -8.10 10.32 29.23
N SER A 515 -7.20 11.23 28.85
CA SER A 515 -7.57 12.63 28.60
C SER A 515 -7.83 12.80 27.11
N LYS A 516 -9.05 13.23 26.73
CA LYS A 516 -9.38 13.63 25.35
C LYS A 516 -8.77 14.99 24.98
N THR A 517 -7.56 15.27 25.48
CA THR A 517 -6.79 16.46 25.13
C THR A 517 -6.23 16.28 23.72
N PRO A 518 -6.17 17.33 22.88
CA PRO A 518 -5.63 17.22 21.52
C PRO A 518 -4.20 16.67 21.50
N SER A 519 -3.37 17.05 22.48
CA SER A 519 -1.99 16.60 22.66
C SER A 519 -1.86 15.10 22.91
N ALA A 520 -2.64 14.51 23.82
CA ALA A 520 -2.56 13.08 24.13
C ALA A 520 -2.91 12.19 22.93
N THR A 521 -3.82 12.65 22.06
CA THR A 521 -4.19 11.88 20.85
C THR A 521 -3.26 12.10 19.65
N LEU A 522 -2.29 13.01 19.75
CA LEU A 522 -1.47 13.46 18.62
C LEU A 522 -0.53 12.34 18.11
N SER A 523 0.23 11.73 19.01
CA SER A 523 1.24 10.71 18.64
C SER A 523 0.60 9.42 18.12
N PRO A 524 -0.44 8.83 18.77
CA PRO A 524 -1.13 7.67 18.21
C PRO A 524 -1.73 7.93 16.82
N ARG A 525 -2.32 9.11 16.58
CA ARG A 525 -2.83 9.49 15.23
C ARG A 525 -1.72 9.64 14.19
N MET A 526 -0.56 10.17 14.58
CA MET A 526 0.61 10.24 13.69
C MET A 526 1.11 8.85 13.31
N HIS A 527 1.24 7.94 14.27
CA HIS A 527 1.64 6.56 13.99
C HIS A 527 0.62 5.81 13.14
N LEU A 528 -0.68 5.94 13.42
CA LEU A 528 -1.74 5.38 12.58
C LEU A 528 -1.69 5.89 11.14
N THR A 529 -1.44 7.20 10.96
CA THR A 529 -1.26 7.80 9.64
C THR A 529 -0.11 7.14 8.88
N ILE A 530 1.06 7.00 9.53
CA ILE A 530 2.26 6.43 8.90
C ILE A 530 2.02 4.95 8.58
N CYS A 531 1.56 4.16 9.54
CA CYS A 531 1.41 2.71 9.36
C CYS A 531 0.34 2.38 8.32
N ARG A 532 -0.78 3.10 8.28
CA ARG A 532 -1.83 2.90 7.26
C ARG A 532 -1.44 3.43 5.89
N MET A 533 -0.63 4.49 5.79
CA MET A 533 -0.02 4.88 4.50
C MET A 533 0.91 3.79 3.96
N ASP A 534 1.75 3.19 4.81
CA ASP A 534 2.63 2.11 4.39
C ASP A 534 1.83 0.84 4.05
N ARG A 535 0.72 0.56 4.76
CA ARG A 535 -0.20 -0.54 4.43
C ARG A 535 -0.95 -0.30 3.11
N TRP A 536 -1.33 0.95 2.82
CA TRP A 536 -1.81 1.36 1.49
C TRP A 536 -0.78 1.10 0.39
N TYR A 537 0.50 1.42 0.60
CA TYR A 537 1.55 1.14 -0.39
C TYR A 537 1.81 -0.36 -0.59
N ARG A 538 1.43 -1.21 0.39
CA ARG A 538 1.58 -2.67 0.33
C ARG A 538 0.37 -3.43 -0.23
N LYS A 539 -0.85 -3.04 0.17
CA LYS A 539 -2.11 -3.74 -0.15
C LYS A 539 -3.00 -3.00 -1.16
N HIS A 540 -2.74 -1.71 -1.41
CA HIS A 540 -3.59 -0.82 -2.24
C HIS A 540 -5.06 -0.77 -1.80
N ASP A 541 -5.33 -0.89 -0.49
CA ASP A 541 -6.66 -0.76 0.08
C ASP A 541 -7.04 0.72 0.31
N ILE A 542 -8.02 1.21 -0.45
CA ILE A 542 -8.48 2.61 -0.40
C ILE A 542 -9.00 2.98 1.00
N ALA A 543 -9.48 2.02 1.80
CA ALA A 543 -9.88 2.27 3.19
C ALA A 543 -8.72 2.81 4.03
N ASP A 544 -7.52 2.24 3.89
CA ASP A 544 -6.33 2.70 4.60
C ASP A 544 -5.91 4.12 4.21
N LEU A 545 -6.01 4.47 2.92
CA LEU A 545 -5.73 5.82 2.46
C LEU A 545 -6.73 6.84 3.05
N HIS A 546 -8.00 6.48 3.13
CA HIS A 546 -9.03 7.33 3.74
C HIS A 546 -8.87 7.46 5.27
N GLU A 547 -8.57 6.36 5.96
CA GLU A 547 -8.33 6.38 7.41
C GLU A 547 -7.04 7.14 7.75
N ALA A 548 -5.95 6.94 7.01
CA ALA A 548 -4.72 7.72 7.16
C ALA A 548 -4.98 9.23 6.94
N ALA A 549 -5.75 9.60 5.91
CA ALA A 549 -6.16 10.98 5.68
C ALA A 549 -6.96 11.57 6.85
N SER A 550 -7.90 10.79 7.39
CA SER A 550 -8.74 11.18 8.54
C SER A 550 -7.90 11.36 9.82
N HIS A 551 -7.02 10.41 10.15
CA HIS A 551 -6.14 10.51 11.31
C HIS A 551 -5.17 11.68 11.19
N ASN A 552 -4.57 11.88 10.01
CA ASN A 552 -3.64 12.99 9.76
C ASN A 552 -4.34 14.34 9.84
N TRP A 553 -5.54 14.49 9.28
CA TRP A 553 -6.31 15.73 9.38
C TRP A 553 -6.70 16.04 10.82
N ALA A 554 -7.17 15.04 11.58
CA ALA A 554 -7.46 15.20 13.00
C ALA A 554 -6.20 15.59 13.80
N ALA A 555 -5.04 15.01 13.49
CA ALA A 555 -3.77 15.38 14.09
C ALA A 555 -3.33 16.81 13.72
N ILE A 556 -3.52 17.26 12.47
CA ILE A 556 -3.26 18.65 12.04
C ILE A 556 -4.21 19.63 12.73
N CYS A 557 -5.47 19.26 12.98
CA CYS A 557 -6.39 20.08 13.77
C CYS A 557 -6.01 20.14 15.26
N ALA A 558 -5.34 19.10 15.78
CA ALA A 558 -4.89 19.01 17.17
C ALA A 558 -3.52 19.68 17.45
N ALA A 559 -2.63 19.72 16.46
CA ALA A 559 -1.26 20.21 16.60
C ALA A 559 -1.19 21.76 16.62
N PRO A 560 -0.49 22.39 17.58
CA PRO A 560 -0.26 23.85 17.57
C PRO A 560 0.39 24.34 16.26
N PRO A 561 0.08 25.55 15.75
CA PRO A 561 0.55 26.01 14.44
C PRO A 561 2.08 26.06 14.26
N PHE A 562 2.83 26.19 15.37
CA PHE A 562 4.29 26.27 15.38
C PHE A 562 4.96 25.03 16.01
N ASP A 563 4.20 23.96 16.26
CA ASP A 563 4.74 22.68 16.74
C ASP A 563 5.63 22.03 15.68
N VAL A 564 6.77 21.50 16.10
CA VAL A 564 7.70 20.76 15.25
C VAL A 564 7.02 19.50 14.68
N LEU A 565 6.15 18.84 15.46
CA LEU A 565 5.37 17.68 15.02
C LEU A 565 4.37 18.01 13.89
N ARG A 566 3.86 19.26 13.84
CA ARG A 566 2.98 19.72 12.75
C ARG A 566 3.68 19.64 11.39
N THR A 567 5.00 19.83 11.35
CA THR A 567 5.79 19.69 10.10
C THR A 567 5.75 18.26 9.58
N THR A 568 5.91 17.26 10.46
CA THR A 568 5.80 15.83 10.11
C THR A 568 4.40 15.49 9.58
N LEU A 569 3.34 16.03 10.20
CA LEU A 569 1.96 15.81 9.76
C LEU A 569 1.67 16.47 8.39
N LEU A 570 2.28 17.62 8.09
CA LEU A 570 2.19 18.26 6.76
C LEU A 570 2.96 17.46 5.69
N VAL A 571 4.09 16.83 6.04
CA VAL A 571 4.78 15.88 5.15
C VAL A 571 3.93 14.63 4.91
N ASN A 572 3.29 14.09 5.94
CA ASN A 572 2.35 12.98 5.78
C ASN A 572 1.13 13.37 4.92
N ALA A 573 0.61 14.59 5.06
CA ALA A 573 -0.44 15.11 4.18
C ALA A 573 -0.01 15.12 2.70
N CYS A 574 1.26 15.41 2.44
CA CYS A 574 1.82 15.37 1.08
C CYS A 574 1.94 13.94 0.55
N LYS A 575 2.34 12.96 1.37
CA LYS A 575 2.28 11.54 1.00
C LYS A 575 0.84 11.07 0.70
N ILE A 576 -0.14 11.56 1.46
CA ILE A 576 -1.57 11.29 1.22
C ILE A 576 -2.03 11.90 -0.12
N LEU A 577 -1.63 13.13 -0.43
CA LEU A 577 -1.92 13.79 -1.71
C LEU A 577 -1.28 13.06 -2.90
N ASP A 578 -0.06 12.55 -2.74
CA ASP A 578 0.64 11.70 -3.73
C ASP A 578 -0.10 10.38 -4.00
N ALA A 579 -0.59 9.73 -2.94
CA ALA A 579 -1.44 8.55 -3.06
C ALA A 579 -2.83 8.86 -3.66
N GLN A 580 -3.44 9.99 -3.32
CA GLN A 580 -4.70 10.45 -3.92
C GLN A 580 -4.53 10.77 -5.41
N TYR A 581 -3.41 11.40 -5.81
CA TYR A 581 -3.04 11.52 -7.22
C TYR A 581 -2.91 10.13 -7.86
N SER A 582 -2.25 9.18 -7.20
CA SER A 582 -2.06 7.83 -7.72
C SER A 582 -3.39 7.12 -8.00
N VAL A 583 -4.42 7.30 -7.16
CA VAL A 583 -5.77 6.73 -7.37
C VAL A 583 -6.60 7.50 -8.41
N THR A 584 -6.53 8.83 -8.43
CA THR A 584 -7.47 9.68 -9.20
C THR A 584 -6.92 10.22 -10.51
N LYS A 585 -5.61 10.21 -10.69
CA LYS A 585 -4.84 10.91 -11.74
C LYS A 585 -5.08 12.43 -11.82
N ASN A 586 -5.66 13.05 -10.79
CA ASN A 586 -5.80 14.50 -10.76
C ASN A 586 -4.50 15.17 -10.27
N ILE A 587 -3.77 15.81 -11.19
CA ILE A 587 -2.51 16.52 -10.93
C ILE A 587 -2.66 17.66 -9.90
N ASP A 588 -3.87 18.21 -9.73
CA ASP A 588 -4.16 19.26 -8.73
C ASP A 588 -3.68 18.85 -7.32
N PHE A 589 -3.80 17.57 -6.95
CA PHE A 589 -3.35 17.08 -5.64
C PHE A 589 -1.83 17.24 -5.45
N LEU A 590 -1.03 17.01 -6.50
CA LEU A 590 0.42 17.21 -6.48
C LEU A 590 0.75 18.70 -6.40
N GLU A 591 0.08 19.55 -7.19
CA GLU A 591 0.32 21.00 -7.18
C GLU A 591 -0.04 21.64 -5.84
N ILE A 592 -1.16 21.24 -5.22
CA ILE A 592 -1.55 21.65 -3.87
C ILE A 592 -0.49 21.22 -2.84
N GLY A 593 0.01 19.99 -2.92
CA GLY A 593 1.06 19.49 -2.02
C GLY A 593 2.37 20.28 -2.15
N ILE A 594 2.83 20.52 -3.38
CA ILE A 594 4.04 21.29 -3.67
C ILE A 594 3.88 22.71 -3.16
N ALA A 595 2.81 23.42 -3.55
CA ALA A 595 2.55 24.78 -3.12
C ALA A 595 2.45 24.89 -1.59
N ARG A 596 1.88 23.88 -0.90
CA ARG A 596 1.78 23.85 0.56
C ARG A 596 3.15 23.76 1.22
N LEU A 597 4.01 22.83 0.81
CA LEU A 597 5.36 22.73 1.37
C LEU A 597 6.24 23.92 0.99
N GLU A 598 6.17 24.40 -0.26
CA GLU A 598 6.93 25.58 -0.69
C GLU A 598 6.51 26.85 0.07
N SER A 599 5.24 26.99 0.47
CA SER A 599 4.81 28.12 1.32
C SER A 599 5.50 28.13 2.69
N LEU A 600 5.74 26.95 3.30
CA LEU A 600 6.48 26.83 4.57
C LEU A 600 7.95 27.24 4.45
N ARG A 601 8.53 27.21 3.24
CA ARG A 601 9.92 27.59 3.00
C ARG A 601 10.20 29.03 3.44
N ASN A 602 9.23 29.91 3.23
CA ASN A 602 9.36 31.36 3.44
C ASN A 602 9.27 31.75 4.93
N ASP A 603 8.54 30.99 5.75
CA ASP A 603 8.30 31.31 7.16
C ASP A 603 9.15 30.48 8.15
N PHE A 604 9.60 29.28 7.75
CA PHE A 604 10.08 28.26 8.70
C PHE A 604 11.40 27.56 8.39
N SER A 605 11.90 27.59 7.15
CA SER A 605 12.96 26.64 6.71
C SER A 605 14.31 26.77 7.43
N GLU A 606 14.63 27.93 8.00
CA GLU A 606 15.84 28.13 8.82
C GLU A 606 15.72 27.63 10.27
N ARG A 607 14.49 27.43 10.76
CA ARG A 607 14.20 26.97 12.14
C ARG A 607 14.13 25.44 12.28
N LEU A 608 14.03 24.72 11.15
CA LEU A 608 14.01 23.26 11.13
C LEU A 608 15.43 22.71 11.25
N HIS A 609 15.64 21.83 12.23
CA HIS A 609 16.92 21.18 12.53
C HIS A 609 16.75 19.64 12.53
N GLY A 610 17.84 18.91 12.29
CA GLY A 610 17.87 17.44 12.33
C GLY A 610 16.85 16.75 11.42
N GLY A 611 16.27 15.65 11.91
CA GLY A 611 15.37 14.77 11.14
C GLY A 611 14.12 15.44 10.54
N PHE A 612 13.61 16.54 11.12
CA PHE A 612 12.46 17.26 10.56
C PHE A 612 12.78 17.94 9.22
N LYS A 613 14.03 18.37 9.05
CA LYS A 613 14.53 18.92 7.79
C LYS A 613 14.66 17.84 6.70
N PHE A 614 15.02 16.61 7.10
CA PHE A 614 14.96 15.43 6.23
C PHE A 614 13.52 15.18 5.73
N TYR A 615 12.55 15.04 6.64
CA TYR A 615 11.16 14.76 6.25
C TYR A 615 10.58 15.82 5.30
N TYR A 616 10.86 17.10 5.55
CA TYR A 616 10.45 18.20 4.66
C TYR A 616 11.01 18.04 3.23
N PHE A 617 12.33 17.85 3.09
CA PHE A 617 12.94 17.71 1.76
C PHE A 617 12.54 16.41 1.06
N TYR A 618 12.39 15.32 1.82
CA TYR A 618 11.91 14.04 1.28
C TYR A 618 10.48 14.15 0.75
N GLY A 619 9.57 14.75 1.53
CA GLY A 619 8.17 14.94 1.11
C GLY A 619 8.04 15.80 -0.14
N LEU A 620 8.78 16.91 -0.22
CA LEU A 620 8.78 17.76 -1.41
C LEU A 620 9.46 17.07 -2.61
N GLY A 621 10.57 16.36 -2.37
CA GLY A 621 11.27 15.58 -3.40
C GLY A 621 10.40 14.49 -4.02
N LYS A 622 9.62 13.78 -3.19
CA LYS A 622 8.66 12.76 -3.65
C LYS A 622 7.57 13.35 -4.55
N LEU A 623 7.01 14.52 -4.19
CA LEU A 623 6.01 15.18 -5.04
C LEU A 623 6.59 15.62 -6.38
N TYR A 624 7.81 16.17 -6.40
CA TYR A 624 8.51 16.49 -7.65
C TYR A 624 8.87 15.24 -8.46
N GLU A 625 9.15 14.11 -7.82
CA GLU A 625 9.40 12.84 -8.51
C GLU A 625 8.14 12.31 -9.20
N THR A 626 7.01 12.25 -8.48
CA THR A 626 5.73 11.83 -9.07
C THR A 626 5.34 12.78 -10.20
N LYS A 627 5.51 14.09 -10.01
CA LYS A 627 5.31 15.08 -11.07
C LYS A 627 6.23 14.83 -12.27
N PHE A 628 7.52 14.53 -12.07
CA PHE A 628 8.44 14.14 -13.14
C PHE A 628 7.95 12.88 -13.89
N GLY A 629 7.39 11.89 -13.19
CA GLY A 629 6.77 10.72 -13.83
C GLY A 629 5.66 11.08 -14.84
N VAL A 630 4.90 12.14 -14.56
CA VAL A 630 3.84 12.68 -15.42
C VAL A 630 4.39 13.58 -16.52
N THR A 631 5.19 14.58 -16.17
CA THR A 631 5.64 15.65 -17.09
C THR A 631 6.83 15.22 -17.95
N ARG A 632 7.62 14.25 -17.48
CA ARG A 632 8.91 13.79 -18.02
C ARG A 632 9.92 14.92 -18.29
N THR A 633 9.83 16.03 -17.55
CA THR A 633 10.76 17.16 -17.73
C THR A 633 12.05 16.96 -16.94
N LEU A 634 13.20 17.28 -17.57
CA LEU A 634 14.49 17.24 -16.87
C LEU A 634 14.51 18.18 -15.66
N GLN A 635 13.78 19.29 -15.70
CA GLN A 635 13.70 20.26 -14.61
C GLN A 635 13.04 19.68 -13.34
N ASP A 636 11.93 18.94 -13.46
CA ASP A 636 11.29 18.31 -12.31
C ASP A 636 12.20 17.20 -11.71
N MET A 637 12.93 16.46 -12.55
CA MET A 637 13.94 15.48 -12.10
C MET A 637 15.15 16.13 -11.40
N GLU A 638 15.68 17.23 -11.93
CA GLU A 638 16.79 17.96 -11.30
C GLU A 638 16.39 18.55 -9.94
N GLN A 639 15.15 19.01 -9.79
CA GLN A 639 14.61 19.39 -8.47
C GLN A 639 14.44 18.19 -7.54
N THR A 640 13.94 17.06 -8.03
CA THR A 640 13.85 15.82 -7.25
C THR A 640 15.22 15.43 -6.68
N ILE A 641 16.26 15.42 -7.52
CA ILE A 641 17.63 15.11 -7.10
C ILE A 641 18.13 16.12 -6.07
N ASN A 642 17.99 17.43 -6.32
CA ASN A 642 18.43 18.46 -5.37
C ASN A 642 17.75 18.34 -3.99
N LEU A 643 16.46 18.01 -3.98
CA LEU A 643 15.70 17.83 -2.74
C LEU A 643 16.12 16.56 -2.02
N VAL A 644 16.30 15.43 -2.72
CA VAL A 644 16.77 14.17 -2.11
C VAL A 644 18.21 14.30 -1.60
N GLU A 645 19.12 14.98 -2.30
CA GLU A 645 20.47 15.29 -1.79
C GLU A 645 20.43 16.06 -0.47
N ARG A 646 19.56 17.10 -0.40
CA ARG A 646 19.37 17.90 0.82
C ARG A 646 18.69 17.10 1.94
N ALA A 647 17.83 16.14 1.58
CA ALA A 647 17.24 15.19 2.51
C ALA A 647 18.34 14.30 3.12
N VAL A 648 19.14 13.61 2.29
CA VAL A 648 20.27 12.75 2.71
C VAL A 648 21.28 13.53 3.56
N ALA A 649 21.63 14.75 3.16
CA ALA A 649 22.55 15.62 3.92
C ALA A 649 21.99 16.09 5.28
N SER A 650 20.70 15.90 5.55
CA SER A 650 20.05 16.23 6.83
C SER A 650 19.93 15.04 7.79
N ILE A 651 20.31 13.82 7.37
CA ILE A 651 20.23 12.60 8.19
C ILE A 651 21.62 12.27 8.80
N PRO A 652 21.70 11.92 10.10
CA PRO A 652 22.91 11.33 10.68
C PRO A 652 23.40 10.08 9.91
N LYS A 653 24.71 9.85 9.93
CA LYS A 653 25.32 8.68 9.26
C LYS A 653 24.96 7.38 9.99
N GLY A 654 24.83 6.30 9.22
CA GLY A 654 24.49 4.97 9.75
C GLY A 654 23.13 4.95 10.45
N THR A 655 22.07 5.31 9.73
CA THR A 655 20.68 5.14 10.17
C THR A 655 19.88 4.49 9.04
N PRO A 656 18.85 3.66 9.31
CA PRO A 656 18.09 2.97 8.26
C PRO A 656 17.49 3.91 7.19
N PRO A 657 16.86 5.06 7.54
CA PRO A 657 16.34 5.99 6.55
C PRO A 657 17.43 6.54 5.62
N LYS A 658 18.68 6.68 6.09
CA LYS A 658 19.77 7.14 5.23
C LYS A 658 20.12 6.11 4.16
N ALA A 659 20.13 4.82 4.47
CA ALA A 659 20.42 3.79 3.47
C ALA A 659 19.37 3.80 2.35
N GLU A 660 18.08 3.78 2.70
CA GLU A 660 16.99 3.83 1.71
C GLU A 660 17.02 5.11 0.84
N MET A 661 17.34 6.26 1.43
CA MET A 661 17.44 7.52 0.69
C MET A 661 18.69 7.58 -0.20
N THR A 662 19.77 6.91 0.21
CA THR A 662 21.00 6.77 -0.57
C THR A 662 20.79 5.79 -1.75
N LEU A 663 20.07 4.67 -1.55
CA LEU A 663 19.56 3.80 -2.63
C LEU A 663 18.76 4.61 -3.65
N LYS A 664 17.77 5.35 -3.16
CA LYS A 664 16.87 6.21 -3.94
C LYS A 664 17.63 7.25 -4.77
N LEU A 665 18.58 7.95 -4.17
CA LEU A 665 19.42 8.92 -4.84
C LEU A 665 20.27 8.25 -5.93
N GLY A 666 20.79 7.06 -5.65
CA GLY A 666 21.47 6.21 -6.61
C GLY A 666 20.65 5.95 -7.88
N SER A 667 19.43 5.43 -7.72
CA SER A 667 18.50 5.18 -8.82
C SER A 667 18.15 6.45 -9.60
N LEU A 668 17.88 7.57 -8.93
CA LEU A 668 17.59 8.86 -9.60
C LEU A 668 18.74 9.32 -10.50
N TYR A 669 19.99 9.13 -10.07
CA TYR A 669 21.17 9.43 -10.89
C TYR A 669 21.29 8.52 -12.12
N LEU A 670 20.94 7.23 -12.01
CA LEU A 670 20.89 6.34 -13.18
C LEU A 670 19.79 6.75 -14.16
N SER A 671 18.59 7.06 -13.66
CA SER A 671 17.48 7.53 -14.50
C SER A 671 17.79 8.86 -15.18
N LYS A 672 18.54 9.76 -14.50
CA LYS A 672 19.10 10.96 -15.12
C LYS A 672 20.11 10.62 -16.22
N HIS A 673 21.03 9.68 -16.00
CA HIS A 673 21.94 9.21 -17.06
C HIS A 673 21.19 8.68 -18.29
N VAL A 674 20.07 7.96 -18.12
CA VAL A 674 19.25 7.48 -19.25
C VAL A 674 18.77 8.63 -20.14
N LEU A 675 18.44 9.79 -19.56
CA LEU A 675 18.03 10.99 -20.29
C LEU A 675 19.22 11.82 -20.83
N THR A 676 20.23 12.08 -20.01
CA THR A 676 21.33 13.02 -20.32
C THR A 676 22.49 12.38 -21.09
N LYS A 677 22.63 11.05 -21.02
CA LYS A 677 23.80 10.25 -21.44
C LYS A 677 25.13 10.67 -20.77
N ASN A 678 25.09 11.43 -19.69
CA ASN A 678 26.29 11.85 -18.95
C ASN A 678 26.83 10.71 -18.08
N ILE A 679 28.09 10.31 -18.27
CA ILE A 679 28.70 9.18 -17.56
C ILE A 679 29.01 9.49 -16.09
N GLU A 680 29.16 10.77 -15.71
CA GLU A 680 29.42 11.16 -14.32
C GLU A 680 28.19 10.94 -13.43
N ASP A 681 26.98 11.03 -14.00
CA ASP A 681 25.75 10.67 -13.28
C ASP A 681 25.76 9.17 -12.91
N VAL A 682 26.30 8.27 -13.75
CA VAL A 682 26.49 6.84 -13.41
C VAL A 682 27.50 6.65 -12.29
N ARG A 683 28.61 7.40 -12.31
CA ARG A 683 29.65 7.32 -11.26
C ARG A 683 29.12 7.76 -9.90
N THR A 684 28.33 8.83 -9.87
CA THR A 684 27.63 9.30 -8.67
C THR A 684 26.59 8.29 -8.22
N GLY A 685 25.73 7.82 -9.13
CA GLY A 685 24.70 6.82 -8.85
C GLY A 685 25.27 5.54 -8.23
N TYR A 686 26.29 4.95 -8.85
CA TYR A 686 27.03 3.80 -8.32
C TYR A 686 27.56 4.04 -6.90
N THR A 687 28.15 5.22 -6.65
CA THR A 687 28.71 5.55 -5.33
C THR A 687 27.63 5.56 -4.25
N GLN A 688 26.45 6.11 -4.56
CA GLN A 688 25.30 6.11 -3.65
C GLN A 688 24.75 4.68 -3.45
N LEU A 689 24.52 3.91 -4.52
CA LEU A 689 24.06 2.52 -4.41
C LEU A 689 25.02 1.67 -3.56
N ALA A 690 26.33 1.80 -3.75
CA ALA A 690 27.33 1.07 -3.00
C ALA A 690 27.33 1.44 -1.50
N GLU A 691 27.15 2.73 -1.15
CA GLU A 691 26.98 3.18 0.23
C GLU A 691 25.70 2.58 0.87
N SER A 692 24.63 2.40 0.10
CA SER A 692 23.41 1.75 0.60
C SER A 692 23.56 0.24 0.82
N CYS A 693 24.39 -0.47 0.04
CA CYS A 693 24.57 -1.91 0.21
C CYS A 693 25.39 -2.26 1.45
N ILE A 694 26.38 -1.43 1.80
CA ILE A 694 27.32 -1.69 2.89
C ILE A 694 26.90 -1.12 4.25
N ALA A 695 25.90 -0.23 4.30
CA ALA A 695 25.44 0.37 5.55
C ALA A 695 24.91 -0.69 6.54
N SER A 696 25.46 -0.73 7.76
CA SER A 696 25.10 -1.68 8.83
C SER A 696 23.59 -1.76 9.10
N ASP A 697 22.93 -0.61 9.03
CA ASP A 697 21.54 -0.41 9.41
C ASP A 697 20.56 -0.54 8.23
N ALA A 698 21.05 -0.90 7.04
CA ALA A 698 20.21 -1.17 5.88
C ALA A 698 19.49 -2.52 6.02
N SER A 699 18.18 -2.55 5.76
CA SER A 699 17.43 -3.81 5.71
C SER A 699 17.96 -4.74 4.61
N PRO A 700 17.86 -6.08 4.76
CA PRO A 700 18.30 -7.04 3.74
C PRO A 700 17.74 -6.72 2.35
N LEU A 701 16.45 -6.35 2.28
CA LEU A 701 15.80 -5.89 1.04
C LEU A 701 16.49 -4.65 0.44
N THR A 702 16.82 -3.64 1.24
CA THR A 702 17.52 -2.42 0.78
C THR A 702 18.89 -2.76 0.19
N ARG A 703 19.64 -3.65 0.84
CA ARG A 703 20.97 -4.09 0.38
C ARG A 703 20.87 -4.83 -0.95
N VAL A 704 19.93 -5.77 -1.09
CA VAL A 704 19.74 -6.56 -2.33
C VAL A 704 19.21 -5.68 -3.47
N ARG A 705 18.33 -4.71 -3.22
CA ARG A 705 17.88 -3.74 -4.24
C ARG A 705 19.05 -2.93 -4.80
N GLY A 706 19.90 -2.37 -3.92
CA GLY A 706 21.11 -1.67 -4.35
C GLY A 706 22.08 -2.56 -5.12
N ALA A 707 22.21 -3.83 -4.71
CA ALA A 707 23.03 -4.81 -5.40
C ALA A 707 22.48 -5.15 -6.80
N SER A 708 21.16 -5.26 -6.95
CA SER A 708 20.51 -5.52 -8.23
C SER A 708 20.77 -4.41 -9.25
N GLU A 709 20.65 -3.15 -8.83
CA GLU A 709 20.99 -1.97 -9.65
C GLU A 709 22.47 -1.98 -10.06
N ILE A 710 23.39 -2.26 -9.13
CA ILE A 710 24.84 -2.35 -9.42
C ILE A 710 25.16 -3.49 -10.41
N ILE A 711 24.58 -4.67 -10.21
CA ILE A 711 24.74 -5.84 -11.10
C ILE A 711 24.17 -5.53 -12.49
N HIS A 712 23.06 -4.79 -12.58
CA HIS A 712 22.50 -4.29 -13.82
C HIS A 712 23.48 -3.34 -14.55
N ILE A 713 24.08 -2.36 -13.86
CA ILE A 713 25.11 -1.47 -14.46
C ILE A 713 26.31 -2.28 -14.97
N PHE A 714 26.84 -3.19 -14.15
CA PHE A 714 28.03 -3.96 -14.51
C PHE A 714 27.76 -4.91 -15.69
N THR A 715 26.58 -5.53 -15.77
CA THR A 715 26.20 -6.32 -16.96
C THR A 715 26.02 -5.46 -18.21
N HIS A 716 25.38 -4.30 -18.13
CA HIS A 716 25.21 -3.41 -19.30
C HIS A 716 26.52 -2.79 -19.79
N THR A 717 27.48 -2.56 -18.89
CA THR A 717 28.81 -2.03 -19.23
C THR A 717 29.85 -3.11 -19.60
N GLY A 718 29.48 -4.39 -19.55
CA GLY A 718 30.37 -5.51 -19.86
C GLY A 718 31.39 -5.87 -18.77
N GLN A 719 31.20 -5.38 -17.55
CA GLN A 719 32.02 -5.66 -16.37
C GLN A 719 31.56 -6.97 -15.69
N TRP A 720 31.60 -8.07 -16.45
CA TRP A 720 31.02 -9.36 -16.05
C TRP A 720 31.59 -9.93 -14.74
N LYS A 721 32.89 -9.71 -14.49
CA LYS A 721 33.57 -10.18 -13.28
C LYS A 721 33.06 -9.47 -12.03
N ASP A 722 32.91 -8.15 -12.11
CA ASP A 722 32.46 -7.31 -11.02
C ASP A 722 30.98 -7.57 -10.71
N ALA A 723 30.15 -7.80 -11.75
CA ALA A 723 28.77 -8.29 -11.58
C ALA A 723 28.71 -9.62 -10.81
N CYS A 724 29.55 -10.60 -11.16
CA CYS A 724 29.57 -11.90 -10.47
C CYS A 724 30.08 -11.78 -9.02
N TYR A 725 31.13 -11.00 -8.80
CA TYR A 725 31.68 -10.74 -7.47
C TYR A 725 30.66 -10.07 -6.55
N PHE A 726 29.94 -9.06 -7.04
CA PHE A 726 28.89 -8.39 -6.28
C PHE A 726 27.71 -9.33 -5.98
N ALA A 727 27.35 -10.19 -6.95
CA ALA A 727 26.32 -11.21 -6.76
C ALA A 727 26.67 -12.25 -5.69
N GLU A 728 27.93 -12.66 -5.57
CA GLU A 728 28.38 -13.59 -4.52
C GLU A 728 28.21 -13.01 -3.11
N TRP A 729 28.42 -11.70 -2.95
CA TRP A 729 28.31 -11.02 -1.65
C TRP A 729 26.86 -10.79 -1.21
N PHE A 730 25.97 -10.41 -2.13
CA PHE A 730 24.62 -9.93 -1.77
C PHE A 730 23.46 -10.89 -2.09
N LEU A 731 23.66 -11.95 -2.90
CA LEU A 731 22.65 -13.00 -3.03
C LEU A 731 22.27 -13.69 -1.70
N PRO A 732 23.18 -13.92 -0.73
CA PRO A 732 22.80 -14.47 0.58
C PRO A 732 21.76 -13.61 1.31
N SER A 733 21.83 -12.28 1.22
CA SER A 733 20.84 -11.38 1.82
C SER A 733 19.44 -11.53 1.21
N LEU A 734 19.30 -12.04 -0.02
CA LEU A 734 17.99 -12.37 -0.60
C LEU A 734 17.36 -13.59 0.09
N ALA A 735 18.17 -14.53 0.59
CA ALA A 735 17.67 -15.64 1.39
C ALA A 735 17.16 -15.20 2.77
N HIS A 736 17.78 -14.18 3.39
CA HIS A 736 17.26 -13.57 4.62
C HIS A 736 16.02 -12.70 4.37
N ALA A 737 15.99 -11.95 3.26
CA ALA A 737 14.85 -11.08 2.92
C ALA A 737 13.60 -11.91 2.57
N SER A 738 13.74 -12.90 1.69
CA SER A 738 12.64 -13.79 1.27
C SER A 738 12.89 -15.21 1.79
N GLY A 739 12.99 -15.35 3.11
CA GLY A 739 13.15 -16.63 3.82
C GLY A 739 11.89 -17.51 3.81
N ARG A 740 11.98 -18.74 4.34
CA ARG A 740 10.84 -19.67 4.45
C ARG A 740 9.83 -19.25 5.52
N GLU A 741 10.32 -18.51 6.52
CA GLU A 741 9.61 -17.98 7.67
C GLU A 741 8.66 -16.82 7.31
N VAL A 742 9.06 -16.01 6.33
CA VAL A 742 8.34 -14.84 5.82
C VAL A 742 7.00 -15.25 5.19
N GLU A 743 5.95 -14.44 5.37
CA GLU A 743 4.63 -14.72 4.80
C GLU A 743 4.63 -14.68 3.27
N ARG A 744 3.71 -15.40 2.62
CA ARG A 744 3.71 -15.56 1.15
C ARG A 744 3.54 -14.21 0.43
N ASP A 745 2.71 -13.32 0.96
CA ASP A 745 2.47 -11.99 0.39
C ASP A 745 3.69 -11.06 0.56
N ASP A 746 4.43 -11.24 1.65
CA ASP A 746 5.70 -10.55 1.91
C ASP A 746 6.84 -11.09 1.02
N GLN A 747 6.95 -12.42 0.86
CA GLN A 747 7.85 -13.04 -0.11
C GLN A 747 7.57 -12.53 -1.54
N ILE A 748 6.29 -12.45 -1.94
CA ILE A 748 5.91 -11.88 -3.24
C ILE A 748 6.38 -10.44 -3.35
N TYR A 749 6.03 -9.57 -2.39
CA TYR A 749 6.44 -8.17 -2.41
C TYR A 749 7.96 -8.01 -2.52
N ILE A 750 8.74 -8.81 -1.78
CA ILE A 750 10.20 -8.78 -1.78
C ILE A 750 10.78 -9.24 -3.12
N ASN A 751 10.28 -10.33 -3.70
CA ASN A 751 10.78 -10.84 -4.98
C ASN A 751 10.45 -9.89 -6.16
N ARG A 752 9.33 -9.15 -6.11
CA ARG A 752 9.04 -8.09 -7.09
C ARG A 752 10.12 -7.00 -7.16
N GLN A 753 10.69 -6.64 -6.00
CA GLN A 753 11.70 -5.58 -5.90
C GLN A 753 13.07 -5.95 -6.50
N VAL A 754 13.30 -7.24 -6.80
CA VAL A 754 14.57 -7.78 -7.30
C VAL A 754 14.42 -8.48 -8.66
N ARG A 755 13.37 -8.11 -9.42
CA ARG A 755 13.04 -8.69 -10.74
C ARG A 755 14.23 -8.73 -11.70
N GLY A 756 14.43 -9.88 -12.34
CA GLY A 756 15.49 -10.11 -13.33
C GLY A 756 16.88 -10.30 -12.76
N LEU A 757 17.09 -10.20 -11.44
CA LEU A 757 18.41 -10.35 -10.80
C LEU A 757 19.06 -11.69 -11.15
N GLY A 758 18.33 -12.80 -11.00
CA GLY A 758 18.82 -14.14 -11.37
C GLY A 758 19.18 -14.25 -12.85
N SER A 759 18.36 -13.66 -13.72
CA SER A 759 18.55 -13.64 -15.17
C SER A 759 19.78 -12.82 -15.62
N LEU A 760 20.07 -11.69 -14.94
CA LEU A 760 21.27 -10.87 -15.17
C LEU A 760 22.55 -11.57 -14.69
N ILE A 761 22.50 -12.19 -13.50
CA ILE A 761 23.61 -12.97 -12.94
C ILE A 761 23.94 -14.17 -13.84
N PHE A 762 22.92 -14.89 -14.33
CA PHE A 762 23.08 -15.95 -15.31
C PHE A 762 23.82 -15.46 -16.57
N THR A 763 23.43 -14.30 -17.12
CA THR A 763 24.11 -13.68 -18.26
C THR A 763 25.58 -13.38 -17.94
N ALA A 764 25.88 -12.74 -16.80
CA ALA A 764 27.26 -12.42 -16.42
C ALA A 764 28.15 -13.66 -16.33
N ILE A 765 27.66 -14.72 -15.67
CA ILE A 765 28.39 -15.97 -15.48
C ILE A 765 28.55 -16.74 -16.80
N CYS A 766 27.54 -16.72 -17.67
CA CYS A 766 27.65 -17.28 -19.04
C CYS A 766 28.73 -16.59 -19.86
N ARG A 767 28.86 -15.25 -19.77
CA ARG A 767 29.89 -14.48 -20.48
C ARG A 767 31.30 -14.74 -19.94
N LEU A 768 31.44 -15.24 -18.71
CA LEU A 768 32.70 -15.73 -18.13
C LEU A 768 33.01 -17.20 -18.46
N GLY A 769 32.06 -17.95 -19.04
CA GLY A 769 32.26 -19.33 -19.46
C GLY A 769 32.03 -20.39 -18.37
N PHE A 770 31.24 -20.10 -17.33
CA PHE A 770 30.95 -21.03 -16.23
C PHE A 770 29.48 -21.51 -16.22
N PRO A 771 29.02 -22.31 -17.21
CA PRO A 771 27.61 -22.65 -17.38
C PRO A 771 26.98 -23.30 -16.13
N VAL A 772 27.70 -24.20 -15.46
CA VAL A 772 27.22 -24.88 -14.24
C VAL A 772 26.87 -23.86 -13.14
N GLN A 773 27.75 -22.89 -12.89
CA GLN A 773 27.50 -21.85 -11.89
C GLN A 773 26.33 -20.95 -12.30
N ALA A 774 26.16 -20.67 -13.58
CA ALA A 774 25.03 -19.87 -14.07
C ALA A 774 23.69 -20.58 -13.77
N VAL A 775 23.60 -21.89 -14.01
CA VAL A 775 22.42 -22.70 -13.66
C VAL A 775 22.15 -22.68 -12.15
N LEU A 776 23.16 -22.93 -11.32
CA LEU A 776 23.01 -22.94 -9.86
C LEU A 776 22.56 -21.58 -9.29
N LYS A 777 23.08 -20.47 -9.81
CA LYS A 777 22.66 -19.12 -9.39
C LYS A 777 21.26 -18.76 -9.90
N LEU A 778 20.86 -19.25 -11.07
CA LEU A 778 19.49 -19.09 -11.55
C LEU A 778 18.50 -19.91 -10.71
N GLU A 779 18.77 -21.19 -10.42
CA GLU A 779 17.93 -22.03 -9.54
C GLU A 779 17.82 -21.46 -8.11
N PHE A 780 18.83 -20.73 -7.61
CA PHE A 780 18.77 -20.05 -6.30
C PHE A 780 17.86 -18.81 -6.29
N ALA A 781 17.81 -18.10 -7.42
CA ALA A 781 17.10 -16.82 -7.57
C ALA A 781 15.72 -16.95 -8.25
N ARG A 782 15.39 -18.13 -8.80
CA ARG A 782 14.18 -18.40 -9.58
C ARG A 782 13.28 -19.40 -8.84
N GLY A 783 11.98 -19.13 -8.78
CA GLY A 783 10.96 -20.02 -8.22
C GLY A 783 11.19 -20.30 -6.75
N ARG A 784 11.58 -19.28 -5.95
CA ARG A 784 11.93 -19.43 -4.54
C ARG A 784 10.73 -19.83 -3.70
N ILE A 785 9.57 -19.20 -3.91
CA ILE A 785 8.31 -19.49 -3.21
C ILE A 785 7.89 -20.92 -3.50
N MET A 786 7.88 -21.31 -4.77
CA MET A 786 7.60 -22.69 -5.20
C MET A 786 8.63 -23.67 -4.62
N GLY A 787 9.91 -23.33 -4.62
CA GLY A 787 10.99 -24.14 -4.08
C GLY A 787 10.90 -24.36 -2.57
N HIS A 788 10.40 -23.36 -1.82
CA HIS A 788 10.09 -23.46 -0.39
C HIS A 788 8.88 -24.37 -0.14
N LEU A 789 7.84 -24.29 -0.98
CA LEU A 789 6.65 -25.15 -0.87
C LEU A 789 6.97 -26.61 -1.21
N ILE A 790 7.82 -26.87 -2.20
CA ILE A 790 8.35 -28.21 -2.50
C ILE A 790 9.15 -28.75 -1.31
N ASP A 791 10.02 -27.95 -0.68
CA ASP A 791 10.73 -28.36 0.54
C ASP A 791 9.76 -28.70 1.67
N ALA A 792 8.76 -27.83 1.90
CA ALA A 792 7.73 -28.05 2.92
C ALA A 792 6.91 -29.32 2.68
N GLN A 793 6.70 -29.74 1.43
CA GLN A 793 5.97 -30.97 1.07
C GLN A 793 6.85 -32.22 0.88
N SER A 794 8.16 -32.12 1.12
CA SER A 794 9.10 -33.23 0.87
C SER A 794 8.69 -34.51 1.58
N ASP A 795 8.84 -35.64 0.88
CA ASP A 795 8.61 -36.96 1.46
C ASP A 795 9.71 -37.30 2.47
N ILE A 796 9.28 -37.78 3.63
CA ILE A 796 10.14 -38.21 4.73
C ILE A 796 9.93 -39.71 5.06
N SER A 797 9.30 -40.49 4.17
CA SER A 797 9.04 -41.92 4.40
C SER A 797 10.32 -42.73 4.57
N SER A 798 11.37 -42.41 3.82
CA SER A 798 12.72 -42.96 4.02
C SER A 798 13.28 -42.59 5.40
N LEU A 799 13.15 -41.33 5.82
CA LEU A 799 13.63 -40.87 7.13
C LEU A 799 12.85 -41.51 8.29
N LYS A 800 11.53 -41.68 8.15
CA LYS A 800 10.66 -42.42 9.10
C LYS A 800 11.10 -43.88 9.27
N THR A 801 11.74 -44.47 8.26
CA THR A 801 12.25 -45.84 8.30
C THR A 801 13.62 -45.94 8.98
N VAL A 802 14.47 -44.91 8.85
CA VAL A 802 15.84 -44.90 9.38
C VAL A 802 15.93 -44.28 10.79
N GLU A 803 15.32 -43.12 11.00
CA GLU A 803 15.32 -42.36 12.26
C GLU A 803 13.92 -41.82 12.60
N PRO A 804 12.99 -42.67 13.07
CA PRO A 804 11.57 -42.30 13.24
C PRO A 804 11.35 -41.14 14.20
N LYS A 805 12.14 -41.03 15.28
CA LYS A 805 12.01 -39.93 16.25
C LYS A 805 12.34 -38.57 15.64
N LEU A 806 13.40 -38.51 14.83
CA LEU A 806 13.81 -37.28 14.15
C LEU A 806 12.80 -36.90 13.06
N ALA A 807 12.21 -37.89 12.38
CA ALA A 807 11.12 -37.67 11.44
C ALA A 807 9.84 -37.15 12.11
N GLU A 808 9.47 -37.67 13.29
CA GLU A 808 8.33 -37.18 14.09
C GLU A 808 8.55 -35.75 14.62
N GLU A 809 9.78 -35.45 15.07
CA GLU A 809 10.19 -34.11 15.51
C GLU A 809 10.10 -33.10 14.36
N TYR A 810 10.71 -33.41 13.21
CA TYR A 810 10.63 -32.61 11.99
C TYR A 810 9.17 -32.40 11.53
N GLU A 811 8.36 -33.46 11.49
CA GLU A 811 6.94 -33.40 11.15
C GLU A 811 6.12 -32.56 12.15
N SER A 812 6.52 -32.50 13.43
CA SER A 812 5.89 -31.62 14.44
C SER A 812 6.28 -30.17 14.22
N LEU A 813 7.58 -29.88 14.08
CA LEU A 813 8.10 -28.52 13.87
C LEU A 813 7.58 -27.93 12.56
N ARG A 814 7.63 -28.70 11.47
CA ARG A 814 7.06 -28.34 10.16
C ARG A 814 5.59 -27.96 10.27
N ARG A 815 4.78 -28.77 10.95
CA ARG A 815 3.35 -28.47 11.14
C ARG A 815 3.10 -27.22 11.99
N ARG A 816 3.98 -26.83 12.91
CA ARG A 816 3.81 -25.58 13.68
C ARG A 816 4.31 -24.36 12.90
N ALA A 817 5.45 -24.47 12.23
CA ALA A 817 6.03 -23.42 11.40
C ALA A 817 5.10 -22.98 10.24
N PHE A 818 4.32 -23.91 9.66
CA PHE A 818 3.49 -23.66 8.48
C PHE A 818 1.96 -23.62 8.72
N ASN A 819 1.42 -23.81 9.95
CA ASN A 819 -0.03 -23.69 10.20
C ASN A 819 -0.40 -22.36 10.90
N ASN A 820 -1.08 -21.47 10.19
CA ASN A 820 -1.73 -20.28 10.77
C ASN A 820 -3.18 -20.57 11.26
N SER A 821 -3.40 -21.62 12.07
CA SER A 821 -4.77 -21.91 12.59
C SER A 821 -5.11 -21.05 13.80
N LEU A 822 -6.33 -20.52 13.87
CA LEU A 822 -6.85 -19.78 15.04
C LEU A 822 -6.78 -20.60 16.34
N ASP A 823 -6.89 -21.94 16.25
CA ASP A 823 -6.72 -22.84 17.40
C ASP A 823 -5.26 -22.95 17.86
N SER A 824 -4.26 -22.77 16.98
CA SER A 824 -2.86 -22.71 17.42
C SER A 824 -2.58 -21.37 18.09
N ALA A 825 -3.05 -20.25 17.51
CA ALA A 825 -2.86 -18.93 18.10
C ALA A 825 -3.28 -18.85 19.58
N TYR A 826 -4.38 -19.51 19.97
CA TYR A 826 -4.81 -19.60 21.38
C TYR A 826 -3.89 -20.46 22.28
N GLN A 827 -3.20 -21.47 21.74
CA GLN A 827 -2.23 -22.29 22.47
C GLN A 827 -0.83 -21.67 22.49
N ASP A 828 -0.42 -21.05 21.39
CA ASP A 828 0.87 -20.39 21.20
C ASP A 828 0.98 -19.15 22.10
N MET A 829 -0.13 -18.42 22.28
CA MET A 829 -0.25 -17.33 23.26
C MET A 829 -0.08 -17.79 24.72
N GLN A 830 -0.24 -19.09 25.02
CA GLN A 830 0.09 -19.67 26.33
C GLN A 830 1.55 -20.16 26.43
N GLN A 831 2.24 -20.36 25.31
CA GLN A 831 3.61 -20.92 25.26
C GLN A 831 4.69 -19.88 24.96
N SER A 832 4.33 -18.65 24.57
CA SER A 832 5.27 -17.54 24.28
C SER A 832 6.30 -17.86 23.19
N GLN A 833 6.02 -18.82 22.30
CA GLN A 833 6.86 -19.13 21.14
C GLN A 833 6.32 -18.43 19.90
N SER A 834 7.19 -17.76 19.15
CA SER A 834 6.83 -17.14 17.88
C SER A 834 6.94 -18.14 16.72
N ARG A 835 6.31 -17.82 15.58
CA ARG A 835 6.51 -18.59 14.35
C ARG A 835 7.98 -18.62 13.92
N HIS A 836 8.74 -17.55 14.18
CA HIS A 836 10.19 -17.50 13.91
C HIS A 836 10.99 -18.52 14.73
N ASP A 837 10.61 -18.74 16.00
CA ASP A 837 11.23 -19.80 16.83
C ASP A 837 11.02 -21.19 16.22
N TYR A 838 9.83 -21.49 15.69
CA TYR A 838 9.58 -22.77 15.02
C TYR A 838 10.41 -22.96 13.75
N PHE A 839 10.70 -21.89 12.98
CA PHE A 839 11.61 -22.00 11.83
C PHE A 839 13.07 -22.18 12.25
N ARG A 840 13.54 -21.49 13.29
CA ARG A 840 14.90 -21.70 13.83
C ARG A 840 15.09 -23.14 14.35
N ASP A 841 14.11 -23.64 15.10
CA ASP A 841 14.14 -25.00 15.64
C ASP A 841 14.02 -26.05 14.50
N LEU A 842 13.26 -25.75 13.44
CA LEU A 842 13.19 -26.57 12.22
C LEU A 842 14.54 -26.62 11.47
N GLU A 843 15.23 -25.49 11.30
CA GLU A 843 16.57 -25.47 10.69
C GLU A 843 17.60 -26.30 11.47
N GLU A 844 17.55 -26.26 12.81
CA GLU A 844 18.43 -27.08 13.64
C GLU A 844 18.07 -28.58 13.55
N CYS A 845 16.78 -28.90 13.41
CA CYS A 845 16.31 -30.24 13.09
C CYS A 845 16.83 -30.71 11.72
N GLU A 846 16.76 -29.87 10.69
CA GLU A 846 17.32 -30.15 9.35
C GLU A 846 18.83 -30.41 9.39
N LYS A 847 19.61 -29.62 10.15
CA LYS A 847 21.06 -29.86 10.34
C LYS A 847 21.34 -31.23 10.96
N ARG A 848 20.50 -31.67 11.92
CA ARG A 848 20.59 -33.00 12.53
C ARG A 848 20.20 -34.11 11.55
N ILE A 849 19.20 -33.91 10.68
CA ILE A 849 18.85 -34.85 9.61
C ILE A 849 20.03 -35.04 8.65
N ARG A 850 20.72 -33.96 8.27
CA ARG A 850 21.91 -33.99 7.40
C ARG A 850 23.12 -34.73 7.99
N GLN A 851 23.12 -35.02 9.30
CA GLN A 851 24.14 -35.85 9.95
C GLN A 851 23.82 -37.35 9.87
N VAL A 852 22.61 -37.74 9.43
CA VAL A 852 22.22 -39.14 9.24
C VAL A 852 22.76 -39.64 7.89
N THR A 853 23.41 -40.80 7.90
CA THR A 853 23.96 -41.43 6.69
C THR A 853 22.86 -41.70 5.65
N GLY A 854 22.99 -41.12 4.46
CA GLY A 854 22.00 -41.20 3.38
C GLY A 854 21.04 -40.01 3.30
N PHE A 855 21.20 -39.01 4.18
CA PHE A 855 20.38 -37.79 4.21
C PHE A 855 21.23 -36.49 4.19
N GLN A 856 22.51 -36.57 3.82
CA GLN A 856 23.42 -35.42 3.79
C GLN A 856 22.87 -34.25 2.96
N ASP A 857 22.18 -34.56 1.87
CA ASP A 857 21.65 -33.58 0.91
C ASP A 857 20.20 -33.16 1.22
N PHE A 858 19.66 -33.53 2.40
CA PHE A 858 18.28 -33.24 2.79
C PHE A 858 17.96 -31.74 2.75
N LEU A 859 17.06 -31.36 1.83
CA LEU A 859 16.67 -29.97 1.54
C LEU A 859 17.84 -29.02 1.21
N GLN A 860 18.95 -29.56 0.69
CA GLN A 860 20.06 -28.75 0.17
C GLN A 860 19.74 -28.22 -1.25
N PRO A 861 20.44 -27.16 -1.71
CA PRO A 861 20.45 -26.78 -3.12
C PRO A 861 20.93 -27.94 -4.00
N LEU A 862 20.50 -27.92 -5.27
CA LEU A 862 20.88 -28.92 -6.27
C LEU A 862 22.41 -29.10 -6.35
N ASP A 863 22.90 -30.32 -6.06
CA ASP A 863 24.28 -30.68 -6.41
C ASP A 863 24.37 -31.06 -7.89
N TRP A 864 25.47 -30.67 -8.53
CA TRP A 864 25.77 -31.02 -9.91
C TRP A 864 26.17 -32.49 -10.07
N THR A 865 26.50 -33.19 -8.99
CA THR A 865 26.82 -34.63 -9.01
C THR A 865 25.60 -35.50 -9.35
N ASP A 866 24.39 -35.08 -8.97
CA ASP A 866 23.12 -35.78 -9.25
C ASP A 866 22.62 -35.62 -10.70
N LEU A 867 23.19 -34.67 -11.44
CA LEU A 867 22.77 -34.32 -12.79
C LEU A 867 22.61 -35.51 -13.76
N PRO A 868 23.49 -36.55 -13.77
CA PRO A 868 23.34 -37.69 -14.67
C PRO A 868 22.01 -38.44 -14.49
N GLY A 869 21.48 -38.51 -13.27
CA GLY A 869 20.14 -39.07 -13.02
C GLY A 869 19.03 -38.15 -13.53
N ILE A 870 19.18 -36.84 -13.36
CA ILE A 870 18.21 -35.84 -13.81
C ILE A 870 18.10 -35.80 -15.34
N VAL A 871 19.21 -35.92 -16.08
CA VAL A 871 19.19 -35.91 -17.56
C VAL A 871 18.93 -37.28 -18.20
N GLN A 872 18.74 -38.35 -17.41
CA GLN A 872 18.54 -39.70 -17.92
C GLN A 872 17.29 -39.83 -18.81
N ALA A 873 16.21 -39.12 -18.47
CA ALA A 873 14.98 -39.11 -19.25
C ALA A 873 15.05 -38.22 -20.52
N GLY A 874 16.12 -37.41 -20.65
CA GLY A 874 16.41 -36.52 -21.78
C GLY A 874 17.00 -35.17 -21.33
N PRO A 875 17.55 -34.39 -22.28
CA PRO A 875 18.24 -33.13 -21.97
C PRO A 875 17.30 -32.01 -21.51
N ILE A 876 17.85 -31.08 -20.75
CA ILE A 876 17.19 -29.84 -20.32
C ILE A 876 17.82 -28.67 -21.09
N VAL A 877 16.98 -27.78 -21.61
CA VAL A 877 17.37 -26.56 -22.34
C VAL A 877 16.85 -25.36 -21.57
N ILE A 878 17.77 -24.60 -20.96
CA ILE A 878 17.46 -23.33 -20.32
C ILE A 878 17.69 -22.24 -21.37
N VAL A 879 16.69 -21.39 -21.62
CA VAL A 879 16.81 -20.21 -22.49
C VAL A 879 16.62 -18.97 -21.64
N ASN A 880 17.69 -18.21 -21.42
CA ASN A 880 17.66 -16.96 -20.68
C ASN A 880 17.72 -15.77 -21.65
N SER A 881 16.79 -14.82 -21.51
CA SER A 881 16.77 -13.63 -22.36
C SER A 881 16.63 -12.36 -21.53
N THR A 882 17.62 -11.48 -21.66
CA THR A 882 17.71 -10.18 -20.95
C THR A 882 17.84 -9.05 -21.97
N CYS A 883 17.77 -7.79 -21.52
CA CYS A 883 18.10 -6.62 -22.33
C CYS A 883 19.59 -6.54 -22.75
N VAL A 884 20.49 -7.32 -22.12
CA VAL A 884 21.93 -7.36 -22.46
C VAL A 884 22.26 -8.45 -23.46
N SER A 885 21.75 -9.66 -23.23
CA SER A 885 21.98 -10.82 -24.09
C SER A 885 20.90 -11.88 -23.99
N THR A 886 20.87 -12.75 -25.00
CA THR A 886 20.12 -14.00 -24.99
C THR A 886 21.10 -15.16 -25.10
N ASP A 887 21.00 -16.10 -24.17
CA ASP A 887 21.92 -17.23 -24.02
C ASP A 887 21.10 -18.47 -23.62
N ALA A 888 21.42 -19.61 -24.23
CA ALA A 888 20.88 -20.91 -23.84
C ALA A 888 21.95 -21.76 -23.14
N ILE A 889 21.56 -22.57 -22.17
CA ILE A 889 22.38 -23.67 -21.63
C ILE A 889 21.72 -25.00 -21.96
N LEU A 890 22.49 -25.85 -22.61
CA LEU A 890 22.13 -27.23 -22.93
C LEU A 890 22.73 -28.13 -21.86
N ILE A 891 21.87 -28.81 -21.09
CA ILE A 891 22.23 -29.70 -20.00
C ILE A 891 21.99 -31.14 -20.44
N THR A 892 23.03 -31.96 -20.43
CA THR A 892 23.06 -33.31 -20.99
C THR A 892 23.87 -34.26 -20.11
N HIS A 893 23.88 -35.56 -20.42
CA HIS A 893 24.78 -36.52 -19.76
C HIS A 893 26.28 -36.25 -20.01
N LEU A 894 26.61 -35.39 -20.98
CA LEU A 894 27.97 -34.92 -21.25
C LEU A 894 28.35 -33.68 -20.42
N GLY A 895 27.42 -33.17 -19.59
CA GLY A 895 27.54 -31.92 -18.84
C GLY A 895 26.71 -30.78 -19.42
N ALA A 896 27.02 -29.55 -19.00
CA ALA A 896 26.35 -28.33 -19.45
C ALA A 896 27.24 -27.47 -20.35
N ARG A 897 26.66 -26.92 -21.42
CA ARG A 897 27.33 -25.98 -22.33
C ARG A 897 26.45 -24.80 -22.70
N THR A 898 27.06 -23.62 -22.83
CA THR A 898 26.40 -22.39 -23.27
C THR A 898 26.34 -22.31 -24.79
N LEU A 899 25.23 -21.80 -25.31
CA LEU A 899 24.98 -21.45 -26.71
C LEU A 899 24.50 -19.99 -26.75
N ASN A 900 25.30 -19.10 -27.34
CA ASN A 900 24.96 -17.68 -27.47
C ASN A 900 23.94 -17.49 -28.62
N LEU A 901 22.86 -16.76 -28.38
CA LEU A 901 21.73 -16.58 -29.32
C LEU A 901 21.54 -15.09 -29.70
N PRO A 902 22.53 -14.41 -30.32
CA PRO A 902 22.48 -12.97 -30.57
C PRO A 902 21.40 -12.57 -31.58
N ASP A 903 21.02 -13.50 -32.47
CA ASP A 903 19.97 -13.30 -33.47
C ASP A 903 18.57 -13.20 -32.84
N MET A 904 18.33 -13.77 -31.64
CA MET A 904 17.03 -13.66 -30.98
C MET A 904 16.68 -12.20 -30.70
N ALA A 905 17.57 -11.46 -30.04
CA ALA A 905 17.34 -10.04 -29.74
C ALA A 905 17.43 -9.14 -30.99
N THR A 906 18.44 -9.36 -31.85
CA THR A 906 18.68 -8.46 -33.00
C THR A 906 17.69 -8.62 -34.16
N LYS A 907 17.11 -9.82 -34.34
CA LYS A 907 16.09 -10.10 -35.37
C LYS A 907 14.68 -10.24 -34.79
N ALA A 908 14.48 -9.87 -33.52
CA ALA A 908 13.17 -9.89 -32.86
C ALA A 908 12.10 -9.14 -33.70
N PRO A 909 10.91 -9.73 -33.92
CA PRO A 909 9.74 -9.04 -34.46
C PRO A 909 9.41 -7.76 -33.67
N PRO A 910 8.72 -6.75 -34.26
CA PRO A 910 8.41 -5.49 -33.59
C PRO A 910 7.73 -5.67 -32.22
N GLU A 911 6.82 -6.62 -32.12
CA GLU A 911 6.01 -6.98 -30.95
C GLU A 911 6.94 -7.44 -29.81
N TYR A 912 7.82 -8.39 -30.12
CA TYR A 912 8.81 -8.91 -29.18
C TYR A 912 9.93 -7.90 -28.85
N ARG A 913 10.22 -6.96 -29.76
CA ARG A 913 11.21 -5.88 -29.53
C ARG A 913 10.71 -4.83 -28.53
N GLN A 914 9.40 -4.63 -28.41
CA GLN A 914 8.82 -3.77 -27.37
C GLN A 914 9.10 -4.33 -25.97
N LEU A 915 9.06 -5.65 -25.78
CA LEU A 915 9.36 -6.29 -24.50
C LEU A 915 10.78 -5.97 -24.01
N TYR A 916 11.80 -6.10 -24.86
CA TYR A 916 13.18 -5.72 -24.51
C TYR A 916 13.30 -4.24 -24.12
N SER A 917 12.61 -3.37 -24.85
CA SER A 917 12.65 -1.92 -24.63
C SER A 917 12.04 -1.53 -23.28
N ARG A 918 10.89 -2.15 -22.92
CA ARG A 918 10.22 -1.91 -21.62
C ARG A 918 10.99 -2.55 -20.45
N TYR A 919 11.62 -3.71 -20.64
CA TYR A 919 12.49 -4.33 -19.62
C TYR A 919 13.71 -3.46 -19.28
N GLY A 920 14.33 -2.82 -20.28
CA GLY A 920 15.48 -1.95 -20.08
C GLY A 920 15.17 -0.62 -19.40
N HIS A 921 13.97 -0.07 -19.60
CA HIS A 921 13.57 1.20 -18.99
C HIS A 921 13.10 1.10 -17.53
N THR A 922 12.67 -0.09 -17.09
CA THR A 922 12.01 -0.28 -15.78
C THR A 922 12.94 -0.88 -14.71
N GLN A 923 14.16 -1.29 -15.05
CA GLN A 923 15.15 -1.74 -14.07
C GLN A 923 15.96 -0.61 -13.40
N ALA A 924 15.85 0.64 -13.87
CA ALA A 924 16.47 1.81 -13.23
C ALA A 924 15.53 2.41 -12.16
N GLY A 925 15.45 1.74 -11.01
CA GLY A 925 14.71 2.11 -9.79
C GLY A 925 13.49 3.02 -9.96
N ASP A 926 12.38 2.45 -10.43
CA ASP A 926 11.05 3.08 -10.39
C ASP A 926 10.58 3.26 -8.93
N GLY A 927 11.07 4.32 -8.31
CA GLY A 927 10.45 4.93 -7.14
C GLY A 927 9.44 6.03 -7.51
N CYS A 928 9.35 6.36 -8.79
CA CYS A 928 8.16 6.88 -9.44
C CYS A 928 7.10 5.76 -9.43
N HIS A 929 5.92 6.03 -8.87
CA HIS A 929 4.76 5.15 -9.01
C HIS A 929 4.22 5.27 -10.44
N LEU A 930 4.91 4.66 -11.41
CA LEU A 930 4.28 4.27 -12.65
C LEU A 930 3.19 3.25 -12.30
N ASP A 931 1.97 3.51 -12.77
CA ASP A 931 0.86 2.61 -12.51
C ASP A 931 1.17 1.23 -13.07
N VAL A 932 1.12 0.24 -12.19
CA VAL A 932 1.22 -1.19 -12.52
C VAL A 932 0.14 -1.59 -13.56
N ARG A 933 -0.91 -0.77 -13.71
CA ARG A 933 -2.04 -0.96 -14.63
C ARG A 933 -1.74 -0.64 -16.09
N ASP A 934 -0.75 0.19 -16.42
CA ASP A 934 -0.45 0.58 -17.80
C ASP A 934 0.59 -0.34 -18.49
N ILE A 935 0.99 -1.45 -17.85
CA ILE A 935 1.95 -2.43 -18.38
C ILE A 935 1.22 -3.64 -19.02
N GLU A 936 0.17 -3.35 -19.78
CA GLU A 936 -0.31 -4.26 -20.82
C GLU A 936 0.78 -4.35 -21.92
N CYS A 937 1.64 -5.35 -21.77
CA CYS A 937 2.60 -5.79 -22.77
C CYS A 937 2.67 -7.31 -22.77
N GLU A 938 1.50 -7.92 -22.95
CA GLU A 938 1.36 -9.33 -23.26
C GLU A 938 1.72 -9.54 -24.75
N LEU A 939 2.18 -10.73 -25.12
CA LEU A 939 2.02 -11.18 -26.51
C LEU A 939 0.56 -11.57 -26.61
N SER A 940 -0.27 -10.73 -27.23
CA SER A 940 -1.67 -11.08 -27.42
C SER A 940 -1.78 -12.33 -28.32
N PRO A 941 -2.90 -13.08 -28.27
CA PRO A 941 -3.16 -14.13 -29.25
C PRO A 941 -3.05 -13.63 -30.71
N GLU A 942 -3.32 -12.34 -30.94
CA GLU A 942 -3.25 -11.67 -32.25
C GLU A 942 -1.79 -11.45 -32.72
N ASP A 943 -0.84 -11.29 -31.78
CA ASP A 943 0.60 -11.16 -32.08
C ASP A 943 1.27 -12.52 -32.41
N LEU A 944 0.61 -13.65 -32.14
CA LEU A 944 1.19 -14.98 -32.34
C LEU A 944 1.11 -15.43 -33.81
N THR A 945 2.01 -14.89 -34.62
CA THR A 945 2.08 -15.14 -36.06
C THR A 945 2.98 -16.33 -36.44
N HIS A 946 2.78 -16.84 -37.66
CA HIS A 946 3.71 -17.78 -38.32
C HIS A 946 5.13 -17.20 -38.45
N GLU A 947 5.25 -15.87 -38.58
CA GLU A 947 6.53 -15.16 -38.61
C GLU A 947 7.23 -15.23 -37.25
N LEU A 948 6.53 -14.98 -36.15
CA LEU A 948 7.08 -15.11 -34.79
C LEU A 948 7.54 -16.54 -34.48
N LEU A 949 6.75 -17.56 -34.85
CA LEU A 949 7.18 -18.95 -34.69
C LEU A 949 8.39 -19.33 -35.57
N SER A 950 8.50 -18.74 -36.76
CA SER A 950 9.65 -18.94 -37.66
C SER A 950 10.91 -18.22 -37.16
N TRP A 951 10.76 -17.01 -36.61
CA TRP A 951 11.84 -16.32 -35.91
C TRP A 951 12.34 -17.17 -34.74
N LEU A 952 11.45 -17.60 -33.84
CA LEU A 952 11.80 -18.41 -32.67
C LEU A 952 12.50 -19.73 -33.05
N TRP A 953 12.10 -20.32 -34.18
CA TRP A 953 12.75 -21.49 -34.77
C TRP A 953 14.20 -21.19 -35.16
N TYR A 954 14.43 -20.26 -36.09
CA TYR A 954 15.77 -20.03 -36.62
C TYR A 954 16.73 -19.34 -35.65
N THR A 955 16.24 -18.52 -34.71
CA THR A 955 17.10 -17.77 -33.78
C THR A 955 17.35 -18.47 -32.45
N CYS A 956 16.61 -19.55 -32.13
CA CYS A 956 16.74 -20.28 -30.87
C CYS A 956 16.53 -21.78 -31.02
N VAL A 957 15.30 -22.23 -31.27
CA VAL A 957 14.91 -23.63 -31.05
C VAL A 957 15.65 -24.57 -32.01
N LYS A 958 15.77 -24.21 -33.28
CA LYS A 958 16.55 -24.98 -34.26
C LYS A 958 18.02 -25.08 -33.85
N LEU A 959 18.62 -23.97 -33.39
CA LEU A 959 20.03 -23.94 -32.98
C LEU A 959 20.27 -24.84 -31.76
N CYS A 960 19.38 -24.83 -30.77
CA CYS A 960 19.44 -25.75 -29.63
C CYS A 960 19.30 -27.22 -30.06
N LEU A 961 18.35 -27.54 -30.95
CA LEU A 961 18.10 -28.91 -31.40
C LEU A 961 19.19 -29.45 -32.35
N ASP A 962 19.67 -28.65 -33.32
CA ASP A 962 20.80 -29.01 -34.19
C ASP A 962 22.07 -29.27 -33.36
N ALA A 963 22.27 -28.50 -32.30
CA ALA A 963 23.41 -28.67 -31.39
C ALA A 963 23.26 -29.93 -30.51
N LEU A 964 22.07 -30.23 -29.97
CA LEU A 964 21.82 -31.51 -29.27
C LEU A 964 21.94 -32.73 -30.21
N ALA A 965 21.61 -32.58 -31.49
CA ALA A 965 21.80 -33.61 -32.51
C ALA A 965 23.30 -33.82 -32.85
N SER A 966 24.10 -32.75 -32.96
CA SER A 966 25.55 -32.86 -33.22
C SER A 966 26.30 -33.59 -32.10
N ASP A 967 25.81 -33.47 -30.87
CA ASP A 967 26.38 -34.15 -29.70
C ASP A 967 25.95 -35.63 -29.58
N GLY A 968 25.08 -36.11 -30.49
CA GLY A 968 24.52 -37.47 -30.43
C GLY A 968 23.50 -37.68 -29.30
N VAL A 969 22.98 -36.60 -28.69
CA VAL A 969 22.04 -36.66 -27.56
C VAL A 969 20.59 -36.85 -28.05
N LEU A 970 20.26 -36.39 -29.25
CA LEU A 970 18.99 -36.69 -29.90
C LEU A 970 19.04 -38.02 -30.65
N ALA A 971 18.03 -38.86 -30.45
CA ALA A 971 17.94 -40.16 -31.09
C ALA A 971 17.79 -40.02 -32.61
N SER A 972 18.59 -40.79 -33.35
CA SER A 972 18.52 -40.86 -34.82
C SER A 972 17.65 -42.05 -35.25
N GLY A 973 16.38 -41.80 -35.59
CA GLY A 973 15.42 -42.82 -36.04
C GLY A 973 13.97 -42.45 -35.68
N ASP A 974 13.05 -43.41 -35.80
CA ASP A 974 11.60 -43.17 -35.64
C ASP A 974 11.16 -42.79 -34.20
N LYS A 975 12.01 -43.05 -33.18
CA LYS A 975 11.70 -42.76 -31.77
C LYS A 975 12.33 -41.44 -31.33
N LEU A 976 11.51 -40.39 -31.27
CA LEU A 976 11.93 -39.04 -30.87
C LEU A 976 12.46 -38.96 -29.43
N SER A 977 13.47 -38.12 -29.18
CA SER A 977 13.91 -37.77 -27.83
C SER A 977 12.93 -36.82 -27.14
N ARG A 978 12.92 -36.85 -25.80
CA ARG A 978 12.18 -35.89 -24.96
C ARG A 978 13.11 -34.76 -24.52
N VAL A 979 12.62 -33.52 -24.50
CA VAL A 979 13.38 -32.31 -24.14
C VAL A 979 12.55 -31.47 -23.17
N TRP A 980 13.17 -31.00 -22.09
CA TRP A 980 12.56 -30.05 -21.16
C TRP A 980 13.05 -28.64 -21.41
N TRP A 981 12.13 -27.69 -21.52
CA TRP A 981 12.39 -26.28 -21.72
C TRP A 981 12.21 -25.51 -20.40
N ILE A 982 13.15 -24.63 -20.09
CA ILE A 982 13.07 -23.65 -18.99
C ILE A 982 13.31 -22.26 -19.60
N GLY A 983 12.27 -21.43 -19.65
CA GLY A 983 12.40 -20.03 -20.09
C GLY A 983 12.66 -19.10 -18.90
N ALA A 984 13.70 -18.27 -19.00
CA ALA A 984 14.09 -17.28 -17.98
C ALA A 984 14.15 -15.86 -18.55
N GLY A 985 13.91 -14.86 -17.69
CA GLY A 985 13.75 -13.47 -18.08
C GLY A 985 12.58 -13.29 -19.06
N ILE A 986 12.84 -12.64 -20.20
CA ILE A 986 11.82 -12.39 -21.23
C ILE A 986 11.35 -13.69 -21.90
N ALA A 987 12.21 -14.72 -21.93
CA ALA A 987 11.94 -15.99 -22.61
C ALA A 987 10.98 -16.93 -21.86
N SER A 988 10.51 -16.58 -20.65
CA SER A 988 9.59 -17.40 -19.85
C SER A 988 8.22 -17.66 -20.50
N ALA A 989 7.80 -16.80 -21.43
CA ALA A 989 6.51 -16.87 -22.11
C ALA A 989 6.57 -17.44 -23.55
N LEU A 990 7.73 -17.94 -24.00
CA LEU A 990 7.91 -18.37 -25.39
C LEU A 990 7.40 -19.80 -25.66
N PRO A 991 6.60 -20.03 -26.73
CA PRO A 991 6.12 -21.36 -27.10
C PRO A 991 7.18 -22.13 -27.89
N PHE A 992 8.31 -22.48 -27.26
CA PHE A 992 9.42 -23.25 -27.86
C PHE A 992 8.97 -24.53 -28.58
N HIS A 993 7.91 -25.15 -28.08
CA HIS A 993 7.34 -26.38 -28.62
C HIS A 993 6.69 -26.18 -30.00
N ALA A 994 6.17 -24.98 -30.29
CA ALA A 994 5.45 -24.64 -31.52
C ALA A 994 6.36 -24.07 -32.62
N ALA A 995 7.60 -23.69 -32.28
CA ALA A 995 8.57 -23.15 -33.21
C ALA A 995 8.83 -24.10 -34.40
N GLY A 996 8.82 -23.55 -35.61
CA GLY A 996 9.08 -24.26 -36.86
C GLY A 996 9.23 -23.31 -38.04
N ASP A 997 9.67 -23.81 -39.19
CA ASP A 997 9.66 -23.04 -40.43
C ASP A 997 8.26 -23.07 -41.05
N TYR A 998 7.58 -21.92 -41.00
CA TYR A 998 6.26 -21.72 -41.58
C TYR A 998 6.29 -20.86 -42.85
N SER A 999 7.47 -20.53 -43.37
CA SER A 999 7.65 -19.59 -44.50
C SER A 999 6.97 -20.05 -45.80
N ASN A 1000 6.74 -21.36 -45.95
CA ASN A 1000 6.12 -21.99 -47.11
C ASN A 1000 4.79 -22.74 -46.77
N GLY A 1001 4.16 -22.42 -45.63
CA GLY A 1001 2.91 -23.05 -45.17
C GLY A 1001 3.13 -23.94 -43.94
N LEU A 1002 2.52 -25.14 -43.93
CA LEU A 1002 2.78 -26.12 -42.87
C LEU A 1002 4.22 -26.68 -43.01
N PRO A 1003 4.96 -26.90 -41.90
CA PRO A 1003 6.32 -27.41 -41.95
C PRO A 1003 6.37 -28.81 -42.58
N ASN A 1004 7.45 -29.09 -43.32
CA ASN A 1004 7.76 -30.46 -43.73
C ASN A 1004 8.25 -31.28 -42.52
N ASN A 1005 8.18 -32.62 -42.62
CA ASN A 1005 8.70 -33.51 -41.58
C ASN A 1005 10.17 -33.19 -41.24
N GLY A 1006 10.40 -32.67 -40.04
CA GLY A 1006 11.72 -32.31 -39.51
C GLY A 1006 12.03 -30.81 -39.47
N ASP A 1007 11.15 -29.97 -40.00
CA ASP A 1007 11.31 -28.49 -40.01
C ASP A 1007 10.55 -27.77 -38.89
N SER A 1008 10.05 -28.49 -37.88
CA SER A 1008 9.55 -27.90 -36.63
C SER A 1008 9.94 -28.68 -35.37
N CYS A 1009 9.82 -28.03 -34.22
CA CYS A 1009 10.13 -28.59 -32.91
C CYS A 1009 9.27 -29.82 -32.60
N LEU A 1010 7.95 -29.76 -32.86
CA LEU A 1010 7.04 -30.90 -32.76
C LEU A 1010 7.48 -32.09 -33.61
N ASP A 1011 8.06 -31.86 -34.78
CA ASP A 1011 8.46 -32.96 -35.68
C ASP A 1011 9.78 -33.61 -35.26
N ARG A 1012 10.62 -32.91 -34.47
CA ARG A 1012 11.94 -33.40 -34.03
C ARG A 1012 11.99 -33.95 -32.61
N VAL A 1013 11.19 -33.43 -31.68
CA VAL A 1013 11.27 -33.81 -30.26
C VAL A 1013 9.89 -33.84 -29.59
N ILE A 1014 9.83 -34.49 -28.43
CA ILE A 1014 8.70 -34.40 -27.50
C ILE A 1014 9.07 -33.32 -26.48
N SER A 1015 8.37 -32.19 -26.53
CA SER A 1015 8.64 -31.05 -25.64
C SER A 1015 7.85 -31.14 -24.34
N SER A 1016 8.49 -30.77 -23.24
CA SER A 1016 7.89 -30.54 -21.93
C SER A 1016 8.47 -29.25 -21.34
N TYR A 1017 7.79 -28.63 -20.37
CA TYR A 1017 8.24 -27.43 -19.68
C TYR A 1017 8.44 -27.71 -18.20
N THR A 1018 9.32 -26.95 -17.56
CA THR A 1018 9.41 -26.88 -16.09
C THR A 1018 9.85 -25.48 -15.65
N PRO A 1019 9.30 -24.93 -14.56
CA PRO A 1019 9.73 -23.62 -14.04
C PRO A 1019 11.18 -23.61 -13.53
N THR A 1020 11.64 -24.72 -12.93
CA THR A 1020 13.00 -24.95 -12.40
C THR A 1020 13.40 -26.43 -12.53
N ILE A 1021 14.68 -26.75 -12.38
CA ILE A 1021 15.17 -28.15 -12.28
C ILE A 1021 14.62 -28.79 -11.00
N LYS A 1022 14.60 -28.06 -9.87
CA LYS A 1022 14.01 -28.54 -8.61
C LYS A 1022 12.56 -29.02 -8.77
N ALA A 1023 11.72 -28.25 -9.49
CA ALA A 1023 10.33 -28.63 -9.77
C ALA A 1023 10.23 -29.91 -10.62
N LEU A 1024 11.14 -30.10 -11.58
CA LEU A 1024 11.20 -31.31 -12.40
C LEU A 1024 11.60 -32.55 -11.59
N CYS A 1025 12.56 -32.41 -10.66
CA CYS A 1025 12.93 -33.48 -9.74
C CYS A 1025 11.74 -33.90 -8.87
N ASN A 1026 11.04 -32.93 -8.26
CA ASN A 1026 9.84 -33.19 -7.47
C ASN A 1026 8.73 -33.87 -8.29
N ALA A 1027 8.42 -33.36 -9.49
CA ALA A 1027 7.41 -33.95 -10.36
C ALA A 1027 7.73 -35.41 -10.73
N ARG A 1028 8.99 -35.73 -11.02
CA ARG A 1028 9.43 -37.10 -11.33
C ARG A 1028 9.43 -38.02 -10.12
N GLN A 1029 9.78 -37.51 -8.94
CA GLN A 1029 9.63 -38.26 -7.70
C GLN A 1029 8.16 -38.64 -7.49
N ARG A 1030 7.23 -37.67 -7.56
CA ARG A 1030 5.78 -37.92 -7.49
C ARG A 1030 5.31 -38.92 -8.55
N ALA A 1031 5.83 -38.84 -9.78
CA ALA A 1031 5.48 -39.78 -10.85
C ALA A 1031 5.91 -41.22 -10.54
N SER A 1032 7.03 -41.40 -9.83
CA SER A 1032 7.49 -42.71 -9.37
C SER A 1032 6.70 -43.24 -8.16
N GLU A 1033 6.25 -42.36 -7.27
CA GLU A 1033 5.40 -42.68 -6.12
C GLU A 1033 3.97 -43.07 -6.54
N ALA A 1034 3.46 -42.46 -7.61
CA ALA A 1034 2.09 -42.59 -8.10
C ALA A 1034 1.90 -43.66 -9.19
N LEU A 1035 2.87 -44.57 -9.35
CA LEU A 1035 2.76 -45.69 -10.31
C LEU A 1035 1.47 -46.51 -10.08
N PRO A 1036 0.71 -46.86 -11.14
CA PRO A 1036 -0.61 -47.46 -10.97
C PRO A 1036 -0.58 -48.75 -10.15
N ARG A 1037 -1.53 -48.86 -9.22
CA ARG A 1037 -1.79 -50.14 -8.53
C ARG A 1037 -2.22 -51.16 -9.60
N THR A 1038 -1.49 -52.27 -9.68
CA THR A 1038 -1.71 -53.30 -10.68
C THR A 1038 -3.15 -53.82 -10.64
N HIS A 1039 -3.84 -53.73 -11.78
CA HIS A 1039 -5.12 -54.38 -12.17
C HIS A 1039 -6.46 -53.61 -12.09
N ASP A 1040 -6.51 -52.32 -11.72
CA ASP A 1040 -7.76 -51.52 -11.83
C ASP A 1040 -7.78 -50.55 -13.02
N THR A 1041 -8.99 -50.21 -13.50
CA THR A 1041 -9.21 -49.19 -14.54
C THR A 1041 -9.00 -47.78 -14.00
N SER A 1042 -8.08 -47.01 -14.59
CA SER A 1042 -7.80 -45.62 -14.17
C SER A 1042 -9.03 -44.73 -14.16
N SER A 1043 -9.14 -43.91 -13.11
CA SER A 1043 -10.24 -42.97 -12.90
C SER A 1043 -9.91 -41.56 -13.38
N LEU A 1044 -10.86 -40.95 -14.08
CA LEU A 1044 -10.83 -39.55 -14.53
C LEU A 1044 -12.02 -38.80 -13.91
N LEU A 1045 -11.73 -37.73 -13.18
CA LEU A 1045 -12.75 -36.76 -12.73
C LEU A 1045 -12.79 -35.58 -13.71
N ALA A 1046 -13.95 -35.36 -14.33
CA ALA A 1046 -14.19 -34.18 -15.16
C ALA A 1046 -15.02 -33.15 -14.39
N VAL A 1047 -14.39 -32.02 -14.05
CA VAL A 1047 -15.03 -30.85 -13.45
C VAL A 1047 -15.51 -29.94 -14.58
N THR A 1048 -16.84 -29.84 -14.76
CA THR A 1048 -17.45 -29.14 -15.90
C THR A 1048 -18.30 -27.94 -15.47
N MET A 1049 -18.03 -26.77 -16.08
CA MET A 1049 -18.72 -25.50 -15.79
C MET A 1049 -19.36 -24.90 -17.07
N PRO A 1050 -20.34 -25.57 -17.70
CA PRO A 1050 -20.94 -25.11 -18.95
C PRO A 1050 -21.74 -23.79 -18.79
N GLU A 1051 -22.28 -23.55 -17.60
CA GLU A 1051 -22.95 -22.33 -17.19
C GLU A 1051 -22.34 -21.92 -15.84
N THR A 1052 -21.93 -20.66 -15.71
CA THR A 1052 -21.26 -20.14 -14.51
C THR A 1052 -21.90 -18.81 -14.11
N PRO A 1053 -22.35 -18.61 -12.86
CA PRO A 1053 -23.01 -17.37 -12.46
C PRO A 1053 -22.10 -16.15 -12.64
N GLY A 1054 -22.56 -15.14 -13.37
CA GLY A 1054 -21.81 -13.90 -13.64
C GLY A 1054 -20.83 -13.96 -14.81
N HIS A 1055 -20.74 -15.08 -15.53
CA HIS A 1055 -19.88 -15.25 -16.71
C HIS A 1055 -20.69 -15.76 -17.92
N ASP A 1056 -20.13 -15.61 -19.12
CA ASP A 1056 -20.71 -16.16 -20.34
C ASP A 1056 -20.74 -17.70 -20.33
N ALA A 1057 -21.71 -18.29 -21.04
CA ALA A 1057 -21.87 -19.74 -21.11
C ALA A 1057 -20.82 -20.38 -22.03
N LEU A 1058 -20.14 -21.42 -21.54
CA LEU A 1058 -19.15 -22.18 -22.28
C LEU A 1058 -19.84 -23.34 -23.01
N TYR A 1059 -20.32 -23.06 -24.22
CA TYR A 1059 -21.06 -24.03 -25.03
C TYR A 1059 -20.19 -25.24 -25.44
N GLY A 1060 -18.87 -25.06 -25.54
CA GLY A 1060 -17.88 -26.09 -25.83
C GLY A 1060 -17.80 -27.18 -24.77
N VAL A 1061 -17.93 -26.84 -23.48
CA VAL A 1061 -17.74 -27.77 -22.34
C VAL A 1061 -18.60 -29.04 -22.46
N ARG A 1062 -19.86 -28.90 -22.90
CA ARG A 1062 -20.77 -30.05 -23.10
C ARG A 1062 -20.37 -30.95 -24.28
N GLN A 1063 -19.66 -30.39 -25.27
CA GLN A 1063 -19.12 -31.14 -26.40
C GLN A 1063 -17.78 -31.79 -26.05
N GLU A 1064 -16.95 -31.09 -25.27
CA GLU A 1064 -15.66 -31.54 -24.77
C GLU A 1064 -15.80 -32.83 -23.96
N ILE A 1065 -16.61 -32.82 -22.88
CA ILE A 1065 -16.82 -34.02 -22.06
C ILE A 1065 -17.39 -35.20 -22.86
N LYS A 1066 -18.27 -34.92 -23.83
CA LYS A 1066 -18.80 -35.92 -24.75
C LYS A 1066 -17.71 -36.51 -25.66
N GLY A 1067 -16.80 -35.68 -26.17
CA GLY A 1067 -15.63 -36.09 -26.95
C GLY A 1067 -14.65 -36.94 -26.15
N ILE A 1068 -14.41 -36.59 -24.88
CA ILE A 1068 -13.58 -37.36 -23.95
C ILE A 1068 -14.22 -38.74 -23.67
N ILE A 1069 -15.52 -38.78 -23.36
CA ILE A 1069 -16.24 -40.04 -23.11
C ILE A 1069 -16.21 -40.95 -24.34
N GLN A 1070 -16.43 -40.41 -25.54
CA GLN A 1070 -16.33 -41.16 -26.80
C GLN A 1070 -14.91 -41.69 -27.07
N SER A 1071 -13.90 -40.89 -26.75
CA SER A 1071 -12.50 -41.20 -27.04
C SER A 1071 -11.86 -42.19 -26.05
N ALA A 1072 -12.24 -42.13 -24.77
CA ALA A 1072 -11.55 -42.84 -23.68
C ALA A 1072 -12.44 -43.59 -22.70
N GLY A 1073 -13.77 -43.44 -22.75
CA GLY A 1073 -14.69 -44.09 -21.79
C GLY A 1073 -14.75 -45.64 -21.85
N HIS A 1074 -14.06 -46.25 -22.82
CA HIS A 1074 -13.85 -47.70 -22.91
C HIS A 1074 -12.61 -48.19 -22.12
N ALA A 1075 -11.73 -47.28 -21.68
CA ALA A 1075 -10.47 -47.56 -21.00
C ALA A 1075 -10.27 -46.78 -19.69
N LEU A 1076 -11.01 -45.68 -19.49
CA LEU A 1076 -11.00 -44.86 -18.28
C LEU A 1076 -12.38 -44.87 -17.61
N GLN A 1077 -12.41 -44.95 -16.27
CA GLN A 1077 -13.62 -44.71 -15.49
C GLN A 1077 -13.84 -43.21 -15.34
N ILE A 1078 -14.69 -42.63 -16.19
CA ILE A 1078 -14.95 -41.19 -16.21
C ILE A 1078 -16.13 -40.85 -15.29
N LYS A 1079 -15.90 -39.97 -14.31
CA LYS A 1079 -16.92 -39.36 -13.46
C LYS A 1079 -17.03 -37.87 -13.80
N GLU A 1080 -18.18 -37.43 -14.30
CA GLU A 1080 -18.46 -36.01 -14.45
C GLU A 1080 -18.95 -35.41 -13.12
N MET A 1081 -18.50 -34.19 -12.83
CA MET A 1081 -18.91 -33.35 -11.73
C MET A 1081 -19.25 -31.98 -12.30
N GLN A 1082 -20.53 -31.81 -12.64
CA GLN A 1082 -21.04 -30.59 -13.25
C GLN A 1082 -21.38 -29.55 -12.19
N GLY A 1083 -20.82 -28.35 -12.30
CA GLY A 1083 -21.12 -27.23 -11.40
C GLY A 1083 -20.70 -27.38 -9.93
N PRO A 1084 -19.51 -27.89 -9.57
CA PRO A 1084 -19.09 -28.03 -8.17
C PRO A 1084 -18.60 -26.73 -7.54
N SER A 1085 -18.45 -26.74 -6.22
CA SER A 1085 -17.73 -25.73 -5.46
C SER A 1085 -16.24 -26.03 -5.31
N THR A 1086 -15.48 -25.02 -4.88
CA THR A 1086 -14.06 -25.19 -4.51
C THR A 1086 -13.85 -26.27 -3.45
N ALA A 1087 -14.73 -26.31 -2.45
CA ALA A 1087 -14.68 -27.29 -1.36
C ALA A 1087 -14.92 -28.72 -1.86
N ASP A 1088 -15.82 -28.93 -2.83
CA ASP A 1088 -16.08 -30.25 -3.42
C ASP A 1088 -14.85 -30.79 -4.16
N VAL A 1089 -14.17 -29.91 -4.92
CA VAL A 1089 -12.96 -30.23 -5.67
C VAL A 1089 -11.79 -30.52 -4.72
N LEU A 1090 -11.52 -29.63 -3.77
CA LEU A 1090 -10.45 -29.82 -2.77
C LEU A 1090 -10.66 -31.11 -1.96
N SER A 1091 -11.89 -31.40 -1.54
CA SER A 1091 -12.24 -32.66 -0.87
C SER A 1091 -11.95 -33.89 -1.74
N HIS A 1092 -12.12 -33.83 -3.07
CA HIS A 1092 -11.77 -34.94 -3.96
C HIS A 1092 -10.25 -35.12 -4.11
N LEU A 1093 -9.47 -34.03 -4.09
CA LEU A 1093 -8.00 -34.07 -4.08
C LEU A 1093 -7.48 -34.75 -2.81
N GLU A 1094 -7.97 -34.34 -1.63
CA GLU A 1094 -7.60 -34.92 -0.33
C GLU A 1094 -7.98 -36.40 -0.19
N ASN A 1095 -9.14 -36.80 -0.71
CA ASN A 1095 -9.62 -38.18 -0.62
C ASN A 1095 -8.87 -39.15 -1.55
N ASN A 1096 -8.01 -38.68 -2.45
CA ASN A 1096 -7.07 -39.50 -3.23
C ASN A 1096 -7.71 -40.69 -4.00
N THR A 1097 -8.91 -40.49 -4.54
CA THR A 1097 -9.68 -41.53 -5.28
C THR A 1097 -9.54 -41.45 -6.80
N THR A 1098 -8.80 -40.46 -7.32
CA THR A 1098 -8.75 -40.11 -8.75
C THR A 1098 -7.31 -40.03 -9.24
N GLU A 1099 -7.00 -40.68 -10.36
CA GLU A 1099 -5.66 -40.63 -10.97
C GLU A 1099 -5.49 -39.44 -11.92
N MET A 1100 -6.58 -38.96 -12.50
CA MET A 1100 -6.60 -37.88 -13.48
C MET A 1100 -7.75 -36.92 -13.18
N ILE A 1101 -7.51 -35.62 -13.38
CA ILE A 1101 -8.54 -34.58 -13.27
C ILE A 1101 -8.50 -33.71 -14.52
N HIS A 1102 -9.68 -33.41 -15.05
CA HIS A 1102 -9.90 -32.52 -16.18
C HIS A 1102 -10.80 -31.37 -15.73
N PHE A 1103 -10.36 -30.14 -15.91
CA PHE A 1103 -11.16 -28.94 -15.67
C PHE A 1103 -11.59 -28.35 -17.01
N ALA A 1104 -12.89 -28.16 -17.19
CA ALA A 1104 -13.50 -27.49 -18.35
C ALA A 1104 -14.34 -26.32 -17.84
N CYS A 1105 -13.70 -25.15 -17.70
CA CYS A 1105 -14.24 -23.99 -16.98
C CYS A 1105 -13.55 -22.68 -17.36
N HIS A 1106 -14.07 -21.54 -16.89
CA HIS A 1106 -13.38 -20.26 -17.02
C HIS A 1106 -12.09 -20.25 -16.19
N GLY A 1107 -11.02 -19.71 -16.77
CA GLY A 1107 -9.75 -19.47 -16.09
C GLY A 1107 -9.41 -17.99 -16.12
N TYR A 1108 -8.94 -17.46 -14.99
CA TYR A 1108 -8.52 -16.07 -14.87
C TYR A 1108 -7.11 -16.03 -14.27
N SER A 1109 -6.15 -15.50 -15.02
CA SER A 1109 -4.80 -15.19 -14.54
C SER A 1109 -4.79 -13.71 -14.15
N ASP A 1110 -4.45 -13.40 -12.91
CA ASP A 1110 -4.49 -12.02 -12.41
C ASP A 1110 -3.15 -11.30 -12.68
N PRO A 1111 -3.13 -10.15 -13.39
CA PRO A 1111 -1.90 -9.45 -13.75
C PRO A 1111 -1.28 -8.66 -12.59
N VAL A 1112 -2.02 -8.42 -11.49
CA VAL A 1112 -1.60 -7.58 -10.35
C VAL A 1112 -1.28 -8.41 -9.10
N ASN A 1113 -2.00 -9.52 -8.86
CA ASN A 1113 -1.70 -10.46 -7.80
C ASN A 1113 -1.88 -11.92 -8.27
N PRO A 1114 -0.81 -12.60 -8.70
CA PRO A 1114 -0.91 -13.97 -9.21
C PRO A 1114 -1.57 -14.97 -8.25
N LEU A 1115 -1.55 -14.74 -6.93
CA LEU A 1115 -2.25 -15.58 -5.95
C LEU A 1115 -3.78 -15.57 -6.08
N ASP A 1116 -4.34 -14.49 -6.64
CA ASP A 1116 -5.77 -14.35 -6.94
C ASP A 1116 -6.16 -14.94 -8.31
N SER A 1117 -5.18 -15.41 -9.12
CA SER A 1117 -5.46 -16.22 -10.31
C SER A 1117 -6.25 -17.47 -9.92
N HIS A 1118 -7.29 -17.82 -10.67
CA HIS A 1118 -8.21 -18.88 -10.28
C HIS A 1118 -8.89 -19.59 -11.45
N LEU A 1119 -9.38 -20.80 -11.17
CA LEU A 1119 -10.44 -21.44 -11.96
C LEU A 1119 -11.79 -21.04 -11.38
N VAL A 1120 -12.74 -20.66 -12.24
CA VAL A 1120 -14.09 -20.25 -11.81
C VAL A 1120 -14.98 -21.49 -11.70
N LEU A 1121 -15.58 -21.63 -10.52
CA LEU A 1121 -16.49 -22.69 -10.10
C LEU A 1121 -17.80 -22.04 -9.61
N GLN A 1122 -18.69 -22.78 -8.93
CA GLN A 1122 -19.90 -22.20 -8.34
C GLN A 1122 -20.21 -22.73 -6.95
N LYS A 1123 -20.90 -21.94 -6.13
CA LYS A 1123 -21.41 -22.38 -4.82
C LYS A 1123 -22.81 -21.83 -4.57
N HIS A 1124 -23.49 -22.40 -3.58
CA HIS A 1124 -24.71 -21.81 -3.05
C HIS A 1124 -24.37 -20.61 -2.16
N GLY A 1125 -24.72 -19.42 -2.61
CA GLY A 1125 -24.77 -18.19 -1.82
C GLY A 1125 -26.19 -17.92 -1.29
N GLN A 1126 -26.31 -16.92 -0.42
CA GLN A 1126 -27.60 -16.39 0.01
C GLN A 1126 -28.02 -15.22 -0.89
N GLN A 1127 -29.32 -15.09 -1.14
CA GLN A 1127 -29.86 -13.95 -1.88
C GLN A 1127 -29.89 -12.69 -1.00
N GLU A 1128 -29.43 -11.55 -1.52
CA GLU A 1128 -29.59 -10.28 -0.81
C GLU A 1128 -31.09 -9.99 -0.55
N GLY A 1129 -31.44 -9.81 0.72
CA GLY A 1129 -32.81 -9.53 1.17
C GLY A 1129 -33.64 -10.75 1.59
N ASP A 1130 -33.20 -11.99 1.30
CA ASP A 1130 -33.87 -13.21 1.78
C ASP A 1130 -32.85 -14.28 2.23
N PRO A 1131 -32.58 -14.40 3.55
CA PRO A 1131 -31.67 -15.41 4.10
C PRO A 1131 -32.11 -16.86 3.90
N SER A 1132 -33.35 -17.10 3.46
CA SER A 1132 -33.91 -18.43 3.20
C SER A 1132 -33.83 -18.86 1.74
N SER A 1133 -33.49 -17.95 0.83
CA SER A 1133 -33.31 -18.22 -0.60
C SER A 1133 -31.83 -18.47 -0.93
N THR A 1134 -31.53 -19.62 -1.54
CA THR A 1134 -30.19 -19.95 -2.04
C THR A 1134 -30.08 -19.69 -3.53
N VAL A 1135 -29.03 -18.96 -3.92
CA VAL A 1135 -28.73 -18.60 -5.31
C VAL A 1135 -27.33 -19.10 -5.65
N LEU A 1136 -27.12 -19.57 -6.89
CA LEU A 1136 -25.79 -19.93 -7.36
C LEU A 1136 -24.97 -18.66 -7.59
N VAL A 1137 -23.80 -18.58 -6.94
CA VAL A 1137 -22.84 -17.49 -7.07
C VAL A 1137 -21.49 -18.06 -7.54
N PRO A 1138 -20.64 -17.27 -8.23
CA PRO A 1138 -19.33 -17.76 -8.62
C PRO A 1138 -18.48 -18.12 -7.38
N ASP A 1139 -17.67 -19.16 -7.54
CA ASP A 1139 -16.67 -19.58 -6.57
C ASP A 1139 -15.30 -19.65 -7.25
N GLN A 1140 -14.21 -19.51 -6.49
CA GLN A 1140 -12.88 -19.28 -7.07
C GLN A 1140 -11.84 -20.25 -6.50
N LEU A 1141 -11.40 -21.22 -7.31
CA LEU A 1141 -10.27 -22.07 -6.94
C LEU A 1141 -8.96 -21.31 -7.20
N LYS A 1142 -8.60 -20.47 -6.22
CA LYS A 1142 -7.43 -19.58 -6.27
C LYS A 1142 -6.11 -20.32 -6.19
N LEU A 1143 -5.08 -19.76 -6.83
CA LEU A 1143 -3.70 -20.22 -6.74
C LEU A 1143 -3.21 -20.24 -5.28
N SER A 1144 -3.61 -19.26 -4.46
CA SER A 1144 -3.34 -19.27 -3.01
C SER A 1144 -3.78 -20.54 -2.29
N ALA A 1145 -4.91 -21.14 -2.69
CA ALA A 1145 -5.39 -22.42 -2.14
C ALA A 1145 -4.60 -23.61 -2.68
N LEU A 1146 -4.22 -23.61 -3.96
CA LEU A 1146 -3.35 -24.65 -4.55
C LEU A 1146 -1.93 -24.65 -3.97
N LEU A 1147 -1.47 -23.49 -3.47
CA LEU A 1147 -0.17 -23.32 -2.81
C LEU A 1147 -0.22 -23.54 -1.28
N ASP A 1148 -1.37 -23.97 -0.71
CA ASP A 1148 -1.45 -24.40 0.69
C ASP A 1148 -0.81 -25.79 0.85
N THR A 1149 -0.04 -25.99 1.91
CA THR A 1149 0.64 -27.27 2.20
C THR A 1149 -0.32 -28.41 2.56
N LYS A 1150 -1.60 -28.10 2.82
CA LYS A 1150 -2.69 -29.07 3.00
C LYS A 1150 -3.18 -29.66 1.68
N THR A 1151 -3.07 -28.91 0.58
CA THR A 1151 -3.57 -29.30 -0.74
C THR A 1151 -2.58 -30.23 -1.44
N ILE A 1152 -2.52 -31.48 -0.96
CA ILE A 1152 -1.68 -32.55 -1.55
C ILE A 1152 -2.58 -33.57 -2.25
N SER A 1153 -2.46 -33.67 -3.56
CA SER A 1153 -3.08 -34.69 -4.38
C SER A 1153 -2.10 -35.82 -4.72
N ARG A 1154 -2.63 -37.04 -4.87
CA ARG A 1154 -1.94 -38.17 -5.53
C ARG A 1154 -2.37 -38.36 -6.99
N ALA A 1155 -3.17 -37.46 -7.56
CA ALA A 1155 -3.51 -37.51 -8.97
C ALA A 1155 -2.27 -37.22 -9.83
N CYS A 1156 -2.06 -38.02 -10.88
CA CYS A 1156 -0.89 -37.94 -11.74
C CYS A 1156 -1.02 -36.82 -12.79
N ILE A 1157 -2.25 -36.58 -13.27
CA ILE A 1157 -2.52 -35.68 -14.42
C ILE A 1157 -3.59 -34.65 -14.07
N ALA A 1158 -3.27 -33.37 -14.23
CA ALA A 1158 -4.24 -32.28 -14.33
C ALA A 1158 -4.30 -31.79 -15.79
N TYR A 1159 -5.47 -31.84 -16.41
CA TYR A 1159 -5.73 -31.20 -17.70
C TYR A 1159 -6.57 -29.95 -17.47
N LEU A 1160 -6.04 -28.78 -17.82
CA LEU A 1160 -6.65 -27.49 -17.57
C LEU A 1160 -7.21 -26.90 -18.88
N SER A 1161 -8.45 -27.27 -19.22
CA SER A 1161 -9.25 -26.64 -20.29
C SER A 1161 -9.91 -25.37 -19.75
N ALA A 1162 -9.06 -24.38 -19.53
CA ALA A 1162 -9.43 -23.05 -19.05
C ALA A 1162 -8.41 -22.04 -19.61
N CYS A 1163 -8.76 -20.75 -19.67
CA CYS A 1163 -7.90 -19.73 -20.27
C CYS A 1163 -6.66 -19.40 -19.41
N SER A 1164 -5.53 -19.11 -20.07
CA SER A 1164 -4.29 -18.58 -19.46
C SER A 1164 -3.76 -19.33 -18.22
N THR A 1165 -3.97 -20.65 -18.15
CA THR A 1165 -3.62 -21.43 -16.94
C THR A 1165 -2.13 -21.69 -16.78
N ALA A 1166 -1.37 -21.71 -17.88
CA ALA A 1166 0.09 -21.77 -17.89
C ALA A 1166 0.74 -20.37 -17.79
N GLU A 1167 -0.04 -19.30 -17.92
CA GLU A 1167 0.44 -17.93 -18.04
C GLU A 1167 0.63 -17.25 -16.67
N GLY A 1168 1.81 -16.68 -16.43
CA GLY A 1168 2.06 -15.76 -15.33
C GLY A 1168 2.10 -14.32 -15.84
N LYS A 1169 0.98 -13.59 -15.72
CA LYS A 1169 0.82 -12.25 -16.28
C LYS A 1169 1.63 -11.16 -15.56
N ASP A 1170 1.86 -11.30 -14.25
CA ASP A 1170 2.68 -10.35 -13.49
C ASP A 1170 4.15 -10.37 -13.95
N GLN A 1171 4.53 -9.33 -14.70
CA GLN A 1171 5.88 -9.17 -15.24
C GLN A 1171 6.96 -9.01 -14.17
N SER A 1172 6.60 -8.53 -12.97
CA SER A 1172 7.53 -8.37 -11.85
C SER A 1172 7.84 -9.68 -11.12
N LEU A 1173 7.04 -10.74 -11.34
CA LEU A 1173 7.22 -12.08 -10.76
C LEU A 1173 7.59 -13.16 -11.79
N ARG A 1174 8.09 -12.79 -12.97
CA ARG A 1174 8.55 -13.76 -13.99
C ARG A 1174 9.65 -14.71 -13.50
N ASP A 1175 10.42 -14.30 -12.50
CA ASP A 1175 11.41 -15.17 -11.84
C ASP A 1175 10.76 -16.13 -10.83
N GLU A 1176 9.58 -15.87 -10.28
CA GLU A 1176 8.86 -16.84 -9.43
C GLU A 1176 8.01 -17.84 -10.22
N ALA A 1177 7.70 -17.54 -11.49
CA ALA A 1177 6.93 -18.40 -12.39
C ALA A 1177 5.54 -18.83 -11.83
N LEU A 1178 4.88 -17.94 -11.08
CA LEU A 1178 3.55 -18.21 -10.52
C LEU A 1178 2.49 -18.27 -11.63
N SER A 1179 1.84 -19.43 -11.76
CA SER A 1179 0.70 -19.68 -12.65
C SER A 1179 -0.17 -20.79 -12.06
N ILE A 1180 -1.42 -20.91 -12.52
CA ILE A 1180 -2.35 -21.95 -12.05
C ILE A 1180 -1.75 -23.35 -12.28
N ALA A 1181 -1.16 -23.58 -13.45
CA ALA A 1181 -0.52 -24.85 -13.80
C ALA A 1181 0.66 -25.21 -12.88
N ASN A 1182 1.51 -24.25 -12.52
CA ASN A 1182 2.59 -24.47 -11.55
C ASN A 1182 2.04 -24.65 -10.12
N GLY A 1183 0.89 -24.06 -9.79
CA GLY A 1183 0.12 -24.38 -8.59
C GLY A 1183 -0.28 -25.85 -8.50
N PHE A 1184 -0.72 -26.46 -9.61
CA PHE A 1184 -1.00 -27.90 -9.66
C PHE A 1184 0.26 -28.77 -9.51
N LEU A 1185 1.42 -28.37 -10.07
CA LEU A 1185 2.70 -29.06 -9.81
C LEU A 1185 3.08 -29.01 -8.32
N VAL A 1186 2.84 -27.88 -7.64
CA VAL A 1186 3.03 -27.75 -6.18
C VAL A 1186 2.01 -28.58 -5.40
N ALA A 1187 0.77 -28.71 -5.88
CA ALA A 1187 -0.26 -29.56 -5.27
C ALA A 1187 -0.02 -31.08 -5.46
N GLY A 1188 1.14 -31.49 -6.00
CA GLY A 1188 1.57 -32.88 -6.10
C GLY A 1188 1.38 -33.55 -7.47
N PHE A 1189 0.81 -32.84 -8.45
CA PHE A 1189 0.58 -33.42 -9.79
C PHE A 1189 1.89 -33.62 -10.54
N SER A 1190 2.07 -34.81 -11.11
CA SER A 1190 3.27 -35.16 -11.88
C SER A 1190 3.26 -34.55 -13.30
N HIS A 1191 2.08 -34.40 -13.88
CA HIS A 1191 1.85 -33.84 -15.20
C HIS A 1191 0.74 -32.82 -15.16
N VAL A 1192 0.99 -31.64 -15.72
CA VAL A 1192 -0.02 -30.60 -15.89
C VAL A 1192 -0.05 -30.19 -17.36
N ILE A 1193 -1.24 -30.22 -17.96
CA ILE A 1193 -1.49 -29.71 -19.31
C ILE A 1193 -2.22 -28.38 -19.13
N GLY A 1194 -1.61 -27.29 -19.59
CA GLY A 1194 -2.14 -25.93 -19.42
C GLY A 1194 -2.00 -25.08 -20.68
N SER A 1195 -2.72 -23.96 -20.68
CA SER A 1195 -2.89 -23.02 -21.79
C SER A 1195 -2.03 -21.77 -21.61
N LEU A 1196 -1.21 -21.42 -22.61
CA LEU A 1196 -0.30 -20.27 -22.55
C LEU A 1196 -0.99 -18.90 -22.67
N TRP A 1197 -2.24 -18.86 -23.17
CA TRP A 1197 -3.08 -17.66 -23.31
C TRP A 1197 -4.57 -18.07 -23.30
N ALA A 1198 -5.49 -17.18 -23.71
CA ALA A 1198 -6.92 -17.48 -23.83
C ALA A 1198 -7.21 -18.51 -24.95
N ALA A 1199 -8.26 -19.32 -24.78
CA ALA A 1199 -8.55 -20.46 -25.64
C ALA A 1199 -9.89 -20.30 -26.39
N ASP A 1200 -9.94 -20.71 -27.66
CA ASP A 1200 -11.18 -20.81 -28.43
C ASP A 1200 -11.95 -22.09 -28.07
N ASP A 1201 -13.24 -21.98 -27.76
CA ASP A 1201 -14.12 -23.08 -27.30
C ASP A 1201 -14.07 -24.33 -28.20
N GLU A 1202 -14.08 -24.17 -29.52
CA GLU A 1202 -14.01 -25.30 -30.46
C GLU A 1202 -12.66 -26.03 -30.41
N VAL A 1203 -11.58 -25.31 -30.15
CA VAL A 1203 -10.21 -25.84 -30.13
C VAL A 1203 -9.99 -26.67 -28.87
N CYS A 1204 -10.52 -26.24 -27.72
CA CYS A 1204 -10.55 -27.01 -26.47
C CYS A 1204 -11.16 -28.40 -26.69
N VAL A 1205 -12.34 -28.45 -27.35
CA VAL A 1205 -13.07 -29.68 -27.64
C VAL A 1205 -12.24 -30.67 -28.46
N ASP A 1206 -11.61 -30.23 -29.56
CA ASP A 1206 -10.77 -31.11 -30.38
C ASP A 1206 -9.50 -31.55 -29.65
N MET A 1207 -8.84 -30.62 -28.96
CA MET A 1207 -7.56 -30.88 -28.28
C MET A 1207 -7.75 -31.89 -27.15
N ALA A 1208 -8.78 -31.75 -26.32
CA ALA A 1208 -9.07 -32.68 -25.25
C ALA A 1208 -9.45 -34.07 -25.80
N ALA A 1209 -10.34 -34.14 -26.80
CA ALA A 1209 -10.70 -35.41 -27.42
C ALA A 1209 -9.48 -36.13 -28.04
N SER A 1210 -8.63 -35.39 -28.77
CA SER A 1210 -7.40 -35.91 -29.38
C SER A 1210 -6.37 -36.35 -28.33
N PHE A 1211 -6.21 -35.58 -27.24
CA PHE A 1211 -5.32 -35.92 -26.13
C PHE A 1211 -5.72 -37.24 -25.46
N TYR A 1212 -6.99 -37.38 -25.04
CA TYR A 1212 -7.44 -38.60 -24.35
C TYR A 1212 -7.43 -39.83 -25.27
N LYS A 1213 -7.78 -39.66 -26.56
CA LYS A 1213 -7.63 -40.69 -27.60
C LYS A 1213 -6.17 -41.15 -27.75
N ALA A 1214 -5.23 -40.20 -27.83
CA ALA A 1214 -3.80 -40.50 -27.95
C ALA A 1214 -3.24 -41.14 -26.67
N LEU A 1215 -3.64 -40.66 -25.49
CA LEU A 1215 -3.23 -41.19 -24.19
C LEU A 1215 -3.65 -42.65 -24.01
N VAL A 1216 -4.91 -42.99 -24.30
CA VAL A 1216 -5.40 -44.37 -24.25
C VAL A 1216 -4.67 -45.25 -25.27
N SER A 1217 -4.52 -44.78 -26.52
CA SER A 1217 -3.83 -45.51 -27.57
C SER A 1217 -2.37 -45.82 -27.22
N ARG A 1218 -1.64 -44.83 -26.69
CA ARG A 1218 -0.24 -44.99 -26.25
C ARG A 1218 -0.12 -45.85 -25.01
N ARG A 1219 -1.07 -45.79 -24.08
CA ARG A 1219 -1.09 -46.67 -22.89
C ARG A 1219 -1.23 -48.13 -23.28
N VAL A 1220 -2.16 -48.47 -24.19
CA VAL A 1220 -2.34 -49.84 -24.69
C VAL A 1220 -1.11 -50.32 -25.49
N ALA A 1221 -0.48 -49.44 -26.28
CA ALA A 1221 0.78 -49.75 -26.94
C ALA A 1221 1.98 -49.89 -25.97
N ALA A 1222 1.83 -49.43 -24.72
CA ALA A 1222 2.86 -49.36 -23.70
C ALA A 1222 2.68 -50.39 -22.57
N ASP A 1223 2.16 -51.60 -22.87
CA ASP A 1223 2.14 -52.77 -21.96
C ASP A 1223 3.54 -53.20 -21.41
N SER A 1224 4.61 -52.48 -21.77
CA SER A 1224 5.96 -52.55 -21.19
C SER A 1224 6.70 -51.19 -21.18
N GLY A 1225 5.99 -50.06 -21.25
CA GLY A 1225 6.56 -48.73 -21.54
C GLY A 1225 6.40 -47.68 -20.42
N ASP A 1226 7.14 -46.58 -20.57
CA ASP A 1226 7.15 -45.43 -19.67
C ASP A 1226 5.86 -44.58 -19.80
N PHE A 1227 5.01 -44.65 -18.78
CA PHE A 1227 3.74 -43.91 -18.70
C PHE A 1227 3.94 -42.39 -18.75
N ASN A 1228 4.99 -41.88 -18.10
CA ASN A 1228 5.25 -40.44 -17.99
C ASN A 1228 5.57 -39.85 -19.37
N ARG A 1229 6.32 -40.61 -20.17
CA ARG A 1229 6.57 -40.31 -21.58
C ARG A 1229 5.29 -40.38 -22.42
N ALA A 1230 4.41 -41.34 -22.20
CA ALA A 1230 3.16 -41.48 -22.96
C ALA A 1230 2.24 -40.25 -22.81
N VAL A 1231 2.22 -39.59 -21.63
CA VAL A 1231 1.47 -38.35 -21.42
C VAL A 1231 2.00 -37.20 -22.29
N ALA A 1232 3.31 -36.95 -22.27
CA ALA A 1232 3.92 -35.90 -23.09
C ALA A 1232 3.81 -36.17 -24.60
N GLU A 1233 3.88 -37.44 -25.00
CA GLU A 1233 3.63 -37.86 -26.39
C GLU A 1233 2.16 -37.66 -26.80
N ALA A 1234 1.19 -37.90 -25.91
CA ALA A 1234 -0.22 -37.67 -26.19
C ALA A 1234 -0.55 -36.17 -26.37
N VAL A 1235 0.07 -35.28 -25.59
CA VAL A 1235 -0.04 -33.82 -25.80
C VAL A 1235 0.50 -33.46 -27.19
N ARG A 1236 1.72 -33.90 -27.52
CA ARG A 1236 2.35 -33.65 -28.83
C ARG A 1236 1.47 -34.12 -30.00
N ASP A 1237 0.90 -35.32 -29.92
CA ASP A 1237 0.06 -35.88 -30.97
C ASP A 1237 -1.24 -35.09 -31.15
N ALA A 1238 -1.86 -34.65 -30.05
CA ALA A 1238 -3.04 -33.80 -30.07
C ALA A 1238 -2.72 -32.39 -30.63
N THR A 1239 -1.59 -31.78 -30.24
CA THR A 1239 -1.11 -30.53 -30.84
C THR A 1239 -0.89 -30.68 -32.35
N LEU A 1240 -0.38 -31.82 -32.82
CA LEU A 1240 -0.20 -32.08 -34.26
C LEU A 1240 -1.52 -32.30 -35.00
N GLU A 1241 -2.52 -32.94 -34.40
CA GLU A 1241 -3.87 -33.08 -34.97
C GLU A 1241 -4.56 -31.70 -35.07
N THR A 1242 -4.49 -30.91 -33.99
CA THR A 1242 -5.00 -29.54 -33.92
C THR A 1242 -4.29 -28.60 -34.92
N ARG A 1243 -2.96 -28.69 -35.06
CA ARG A 1243 -2.17 -27.94 -36.06
C ARG A 1243 -2.59 -28.22 -37.50
N ARG A 1244 -3.04 -29.44 -37.82
CA ARG A 1244 -3.55 -29.77 -39.16
C ARG A 1244 -4.94 -29.15 -39.41
N LYS A 1245 -5.79 -29.09 -38.38
CA LYS A 1245 -7.15 -28.51 -38.47
C LYS A 1245 -7.13 -26.98 -38.51
N TYR A 1246 -6.33 -26.36 -37.66
CA TYR A 1246 -6.25 -24.89 -37.47
C TYR A 1246 -4.97 -24.27 -38.06
N ALA A 1247 -4.44 -24.85 -39.14
CA ALA A 1247 -3.12 -24.55 -39.72
C ALA A 1247 -2.83 -23.07 -40.07
N HIS A 1248 -3.84 -22.21 -40.11
CA HIS A 1248 -3.75 -20.78 -40.43
C HIS A 1248 -3.79 -19.87 -39.20
N ASN A 1249 -4.08 -20.42 -38.01
CA ASN A 1249 -4.18 -19.70 -36.75
C ASN A 1249 -3.26 -20.36 -35.70
N PRO A 1250 -2.02 -19.88 -35.52
CA PRO A 1250 -1.13 -20.39 -34.49
C PRO A 1250 -1.68 -20.27 -33.07
N ALA A 1251 -2.41 -19.20 -32.76
CA ALA A 1251 -2.95 -18.97 -31.42
C ALA A 1251 -3.92 -20.08 -31.00
N ALA A 1252 -4.64 -20.69 -31.94
CA ALA A 1252 -5.45 -21.87 -31.68
C ALA A 1252 -4.57 -23.10 -31.32
N TRP A 1253 -3.68 -23.53 -32.22
CA TRP A 1253 -3.03 -24.84 -32.07
C TRP A 1253 -1.76 -24.86 -31.20
N ALA A 1254 -1.07 -23.73 -31.03
CA ALA A 1254 0.16 -23.61 -30.24
C ALA A 1254 -0.09 -23.37 -28.74
N LEU A 1255 -1.35 -23.38 -28.32
CA LEU A 1255 -1.83 -22.97 -27.00
C LEU A 1255 -1.36 -23.85 -25.84
N TYR A 1256 -1.45 -25.17 -26.01
CA TYR A 1256 -1.34 -26.12 -24.90
C TYR A 1256 0.08 -26.65 -24.71
N VAL A 1257 0.58 -26.57 -23.47
CA VAL A 1257 1.89 -27.08 -23.06
C VAL A 1257 1.77 -28.19 -22.02
N HIS A 1258 2.67 -29.17 -22.12
CA HIS A 1258 2.91 -30.17 -21.07
C HIS A 1258 3.95 -29.66 -20.08
N MET A 1259 3.64 -29.66 -18.79
CA MET A 1259 4.57 -29.38 -17.70
C MET A 1259 4.79 -30.59 -16.80
N GLY A 1260 6.01 -30.71 -16.25
CA GLY A 1260 6.35 -31.70 -15.24
C GLY A 1260 7.13 -32.92 -15.75
N ALA A 1261 6.88 -34.06 -15.10
CA ALA A 1261 7.74 -35.25 -15.01
C ALA A 1261 8.19 -35.85 -16.34
#